data_AF-A0A6G4QUV1-F1
#
_entry.id   AF-A0A6G4QUV1-F1
#
_cell.length_a   1.000
_cell.length_b   1.000
_cell.length_c   1.000
_cell.angle_alpha   90.00
_cell.angle_beta   90.00
_cell.angle_gamma   90.00
#
_symmetry.space_group_name_H-M   'P 1'
#
loop_
_entity.id
_entity.type
_entity.pdbx_description
1 polymer ?
#
loop_
_entity_poly.entity_id
_entity_poly.type
_entity_poly.pdbx_seq_one_letter_code
_entity_poly.pdbx_strand_id
1 'polypeptide(L)'
;MITPVNEAVKRCLADAAGRLRVRTMTLLLAPRLAPCGPVVDPKAAERAHEMIAKRAGERMSVVDAAWPALAPVFAASAYLAGLARRDGVRLPTILDSDPEQRLAQILAAAHAVAAEPDFETARKTLRELKADLHLLTALADLGGVWDLDAVTGALTRFADASLHAALAQAARVEVARGALTHVGDGADGPIPGLFCIAMGKHGAYELNYSSDIDFSIFYAPETLPVSEGTEPQGVAVRLTQHLGRMLAERTADGYVFRIDLRLRPDPSSTPPAMPIDAALDYYESVGQNWERAAHIKARIAAGDIARGEAFLAELQPFIWRRNLDFAAIADIHSIKRQIHAYKVDERLEAKGADLKLGRGGIREIEFFVQTQQLILGGRHPDLRSPRTLDALSALRDAGHVTPEDCAYLTAAYHDLRALEHRAQMIADDQTHKLPESDADRKKVAALWGQGNLRSFDAAVGKMLKGVNQRYGALFKGEEELSSRFGSLVFTGVEDDPETLATLKRMGFSSPERVAATIRGWHHGHIAATRTERGRELFTRLAPRLLDAANATGAPDAAFNRFADFFASLSSGVQIQSLFLAQPRLFELVVQVMAFAPRLATTLARRPTALDALLDPAFFGPMEMPSEVPWDPSEFEPSMDAARRLFRDQAFRIGVRVMSGTADARDVGRAFADLGDLIVGGLAPAALAEVERLGGAFPGQVAVVALGKAGSREMTAKSDLDLMTLYAADAPAAQGDVVSEIKGWSADVFYARFTQRLASALSAPTAEGTLYEVDLKLRPSGSKGPVAVSFAAFEDYYERESETWELLALTRARVIWASSPAFKARAEGAIEAALRRPRDVAKTAADVLDMRDLMERERPGKGPWDLKLEPGGLVDIEFIAQFLQLAHGPDGGPLAQNTGEALSALIEAGLADKASLNAALSAWRLEQDLSQLIKVALENGDDPESEPKAFRALLARAGHVTQFRSLKAKLVKAKAEARKAFEDVVR
;
A
#
# COMPACT_ATOMS: atom_id res chain seq x y z
N MET A 1 -57.24 -87.45 -8.18
CA MET A 1 -56.53 -86.45 -9.00
C MET A 1 -56.64 -85.06 -8.36
N ILE A 2 -55.98 -84.82 -7.21
CA ILE A 2 -55.84 -83.48 -6.61
C ILE A 2 -54.39 -83.37 -6.15
N THR A 3 -53.46 -83.07 -7.06
CA THR A 3 -52.04 -82.98 -6.70
C THR A 3 -51.17 -82.04 -7.57
N PRO A 4 -51.47 -81.67 -8.84
CA PRO A 4 -50.54 -80.82 -9.60
C PRO A 4 -50.70 -79.30 -9.40
N VAL A 5 -51.90 -78.81 -9.06
CA VAL A 5 -52.20 -77.37 -9.04
C VAL A 5 -51.58 -76.64 -7.83
N ASN A 6 -51.33 -77.37 -6.74
CA ASN A 6 -50.80 -76.79 -5.50
C ASN A 6 -49.27 -76.55 -5.58
N GLU A 7 -48.56 -77.25 -6.46
CA GLU A 7 -47.11 -77.13 -6.60
C GLU A 7 -46.68 -75.95 -7.49
N ALA A 8 -47.45 -75.66 -8.54
CA ALA A 8 -47.22 -74.53 -9.43
C ALA A 8 -47.50 -73.17 -8.77
N VAL A 9 -48.56 -73.07 -7.95
CA VAL A 9 -48.88 -71.86 -7.18
C VAL A 9 -47.85 -71.64 -6.05
N LYS A 10 -47.40 -72.72 -5.37
CA LYS A 10 -46.28 -72.65 -4.42
C LYS A 10 -44.97 -72.22 -5.07
N ARG A 11 -44.65 -72.71 -6.28
CA ARG A 11 -43.47 -72.25 -7.03
C ARG A 11 -43.57 -70.79 -7.42
N CYS A 12 -44.71 -70.32 -7.94
CA CYS A 12 -44.88 -68.93 -8.35
C CYS A 12 -44.84 -67.96 -7.16
N LEU A 13 -45.44 -68.33 -6.02
CA LEU A 13 -45.33 -67.58 -4.76
C LEU A 13 -43.92 -67.63 -4.16
N ALA A 14 -43.22 -68.76 -4.27
CA ALA A 14 -41.81 -68.87 -3.85
C ALA A 14 -40.86 -68.08 -4.76
N ASP A 15 -41.16 -67.96 -6.05
CA ASP A 15 -40.37 -67.21 -7.04
C ASP A 15 -40.63 -65.69 -6.91
N ALA A 16 -41.88 -65.30 -6.63
CA ALA A 16 -42.23 -63.91 -6.30
C ALA A 16 -41.67 -63.50 -4.92
N ALA A 17 -41.76 -64.35 -3.90
CA ALA A 17 -41.12 -64.15 -2.60
C ALA A 17 -39.59 -64.20 -2.70
N GLY A 18 -39.04 -64.99 -3.62
CA GLY A 18 -37.62 -65.06 -3.95
C GLY A 18 -37.12 -63.78 -4.61
N ARG A 19 -37.84 -63.24 -5.59
CA ARG A 19 -37.52 -61.94 -6.22
C ARG A 19 -37.72 -60.76 -5.26
N LEU A 20 -38.75 -60.82 -4.41
CA LEU A 20 -38.95 -59.82 -3.35
C LEU A 20 -37.80 -59.91 -2.32
N ARG A 21 -37.42 -61.12 -1.88
CA ARG A 21 -36.26 -61.33 -1.00
C ARG A 21 -34.96 -60.83 -1.63
N VAL A 22 -34.70 -61.14 -2.90
CA VAL A 22 -33.49 -60.66 -3.60
C VAL A 22 -33.49 -59.13 -3.68
N ARG A 23 -34.65 -58.51 -3.98
CA ARG A 23 -34.79 -57.05 -4.04
C ARG A 23 -34.67 -56.38 -2.67
N THR A 24 -35.19 -57.00 -1.61
CA THR A 24 -35.02 -56.55 -0.23
C THR A 24 -33.56 -56.74 0.23
N MET A 25 -32.91 -57.85 -0.12
CA MET A 25 -31.50 -58.11 0.20
C MET A 25 -30.56 -57.14 -0.52
N THR A 26 -30.87 -56.67 -1.73
CA THR A 26 -30.07 -55.64 -2.42
C THR A 26 -30.16 -54.25 -1.80
N LEU A 27 -31.13 -53.99 -0.90
CA LEU A 27 -31.28 -52.70 -0.22
C LEU A 27 -30.53 -52.66 1.12
N LEU A 28 -30.33 -53.79 1.77
CA LEU A 28 -29.64 -53.90 3.06
C LEU A 28 -28.18 -53.44 2.97
N LEU A 29 -27.66 -52.85 4.04
CA LEU A 29 -26.29 -52.35 4.08
C LEU A 29 -25.26 -53.48 3.99
N ALA A 30 -25.40 -54.55 4.76
CA ALA A 30 -24.41 -55.64 4.84
C ALA A 30 -23.90 -56.17 3.47
N PRO A 31 -24.76 -56.54 2.50
CA PRO A 31 -24.31 -57.04 1.21
C PRO A 31 -23.75 -55.95 0.27
N ARG A 32 -23.94 -54.66 0.58
CA ARG A 32 -23.43 -53.52 -0.20
C ARG A 32 -22.01 -53.10 0.24
N LEU A 33 -21.55 -53.54 1.42
CA LEU A 33 -20.25 -53.14 1.97
C LEU A 33 -19.09 -53.84 1.25
N ALA A 34 -18.17 -53.04 0.71
CA ALA A 34 -16.86 -53.51 0.26
C ALA A 34 -15.79 -53.31 1.36
N PRO A 35 -14.75 -54.16 1.44
CA PRO A 35 -13.61 -53.89 2.30
C PRO A 35 -12.90 -52.59 1.89
N CYS A 36 -12.79 -51.65 2.84
CA CYS A 36 -12.19 -50.35 2.58
C CYS A 36 -10.68 -50.41 2.31
N GLY A 37 -10.00 -51.48 2.76
CA GLY A 37 -8.57 -51.68 2.62
C GLY A 37 -8.05 -52.87 3.44
N PRO A 38 -6.74 -52.96 3.72
CA PRO A 38 -6.16 -54.09 4.45
C PRO A 38 -6.43 -54.03 5.96
N VAL A 39 -6.43 -55.21 6.60
CA VAL A 39 -6.52 -55.34 8.06
C VAL A 39 -5.16 -55.04 8.71
N VAL A 40 -4.98 -53.82 9.21
CA VAL A 40 -3.69 -53.32 9.74
C VAL A 40 -3.32 -53.84 11.13
N ASP A 41 -4.30 -54.24 11.93
CA ASP A 41 -4.13 -54.89 13.24
C ASP A 41 -5.15 -56.04 13.35
N PRO A 42 -4.80 -57.25 12.88
CA PRO A 42 -5.69 -58.42 12.94
C PRO A 42 -6.13 -58.75 14.37
N LYS A 43 -5.25 -58.56 15.36
CA LYS A 43 -5.57 -58.84 16.76
C LYS A 43 -6.62 -57.86 17.30
N ALA A 44 -6.60 -56.60 16.88
CA ALA A 44 -7.63 -55.64 17.24
C ALA A 44 -8.99 -55.98 16.61
N ALA A 45 -9.01 -56.38 15.34
CA ALA A 45 -10.23 -56.84 14.68
C ALA A 45 -10.81 -58.09 15.36
N GLU A 46 -9.99 -59.11 15.63
CA GLU A 46 -10.40 -60.32 16.34
C GLU A 46 -10.99 -60.01 17.72
N ARG A 47 -10.32 -59.16 18.52
CA ARG A 47 -10.87 -58.71 19.80
C ARG A 47 -12.19 -57.96 19.65
N ALA A 48 -12.38 -57.20 18.57
CA ALA A 48 -13.65 -56.53 18.30
C ALA A 48 -14.74 -57.55 17.99
N HIS A 49 -14.44 -58.54 17.15
CA HIS A 49 -15.35 -59.64 16.79
C HIS A 49 -15.84 -60.40 18.03
N GLU A 50 -14.92 -60.86 18.88
CA GLU A 50 -15.24 -61.62 20.09
C GLU A 50 -16.15 -60.84 21.04
N MET A 51 -15.89 -59.54 21.19
CA MET A 51 -16.69 -58.67 22.06
C MET A 51 -18.08 -58.37 21.50
N ILE A 52 -18.21 -58.28 20.17
CA ILE A 52 -19.50 -58.14 19.49
C ILE A 52 -20.28 -59.46 19.63
N ALA A 53 -19.64 -60.62 19.41
CA ALA A 53 -20.26 -61.93 19.51
C ALA A 53 -20.90 -62.19 20.89
N LYS A 54 -20.24 -61.74 21.98
CA LYS A 54 -20.78 -61.83 23.34
C LYS A 54 -22.09 -61.06 23.56
N ARG A 55 -22.45 -60.11 22.69
CA ARG A 55 -23.59 -59.20 22.86
C ARG A 55 -24.62 -59.27 21.73
N ALA A 56 -24.22 -59.70 20.52
CA ALA A 56 -25.09 -59.73 19.34
C ALA A 56 -26.09 -60.91 19.32
N GLY A 57 -25.81 -61.99 20.07
CA GLY A 57 -26.69 -63.16 20.16
C GLY A 57 -26.98 -63.80 18.79
N GLU A 58 -28.25 -64.13 18.53
CA GLU A 58 -28.69 -64.76 17.27
C GLU A 58 -28.45 -63.91 16.02
N ARG A 59 -28.25 -62.59 16.17
CA ARG A 59 -27.98 -61.66 15.07
C ARG A 59 -26.50 -61.60 14.66
N MET A 60 -25.65 -62.44 15.24
CA MET A 60 -24.24 -62.53 14.89
C MET A 60 -24.02 -62.96 13.42
N SER A 61 -24.94 -63.75 12.85
CA SER A 61 -24.85 -64.22 11.46
C SER A 61 -24.77 -63.08 10.43
N VAL A 62 -25.47 -61.97 10.67
CA VAL A 62 -25.42 -60.76 9.82
C VAL A 62 -24.06 -60.06 9.94
N VAL A 63 -23.49 -60.02 11.15
CA VAL A 63 -22.17 -59.45 11.41
C VAL A 63 -21.07 -60.29 10.75
N ASP A 64 -21.16 -61.62 10.86
CA ASP A 64 -20.20 -62.55 10.25
C ASP A 64 -20.21 -62.45 8.73
N ALA A 65 -21.39 -62.30 8.11
CA ALA A 65 -21.51 -62.12 6.67
C ALA A 65 -20.85 -60.82 6.18
N ALA A 66 -20.95 -59.73 6.95
CA ALA A 66 -20.31 -58.45 6.63
C ALA A 66 -18.85 -58.34 7.11
N TRP A 67 -18.36 -59.31 7.90
CA TRP A 67 -17.07 -59.21 8.58
C TRP A 67 -15.87 -58.90 7.68
N PRO A 68 -15.76 -59.41 6.44
CA PRO A 68 -14.67 -59.03 5.53
C PRO A 68 -14.57 -57.52 5.30
N ALA A 69 -15.69 -56.80 5.30
CA ALA A 69 -15.73 -55.34 5.17
C ALA A 69 -15.54 -54.62 6.52
N LEU A 70 -15.94 -55.24 7.63
CA LEU A 70 -15.83 -54.67 8.98
C LEU A 70 -14.44 -54.80 9.59
N ALA A 71 -13.72 -55.89 9.30
CA ALA A 71 -12.43 -56.19 9.91
C ALA A 71 -11.38 -55.08 9.67
N PRO A 72 -11.21 -54.52 8.46
CA PRO A 72 -10.29 -53.40 8.23
C PRO A 72 -10.67 -52.15 9.04
N VAL A 73 -11.97 -51.87 9.15
CA VAL A 73 -12.51 -50.72 9.91
C VAL A 73 -12.19 -50.85 11.39
N PHE A 74 -12.51 -51.98 12.00
CA PHE A 74 -12.30 -52.20 13.44
C PHE A 74 -10.85 -52.49 13.82
N ALA A 75 -10.01 -52.90 12.87
CA ALA A 75 -8.56 -52.93 13.04
C ALA A 75 -7.94 -51.53 13.13
N ALA A 76 -8.47 -50.56 12.38
CA ALA A 76 -7.92 -49.22 12.27
C ALA A 76 -8.55 -48.21 13.25
N SER A 77 -9.86 -48.33 13.55
CA SER A 77 -10.61 -47.39 14.39
C SER A 77 -11.04 -48.02 15.71
N ALA A 78 -10.42 -47.56 16.80
CA ALA A 78 -10.83 -47.95 18.15
C ALA A 78 -12.19 -47.36 18.52
N TYR A 79 -12.51 -46.17 17.98
CA TYR A 79 -13.78 -45.49 18.18
C TYR A 79 -14.96 -46.26 17.59
N LEU A 80 -14.92 -46.58 16.29
CA LEU A 80 -15.99 -47.30 15.60
C LEU A 80 -16.17 -48.71 16.16
N ALA A 81 -15.06 -49.40 16.46
CA ALA A 81 -15.11 -50.67 17.19
C ALA A 81 -15.75 -50.51 18.57
N GLY A 82 -15.51 -49.39 19.25
CA GLY A 82 -16.15 -49.04 20.52
C GLY A 82 -17.67 -48.87 20.38
N LEU A 83 -18.13 -48.12 19.38
CA LEU A 83 -19.56 -47.92 19.10
C LEU A 83 -20.28 -49.24 18.81
N ALA A 84 -19.64 -50.13 18.04
CA ALA A 84 -20.17 -51.45 17.71
C ALA A 84 -20.21 -52.42 18.89
N ARG A 85 -19.23 -52.35 19.80
CA ARG A 85 -19.15 -53.24 20.98
C ARG A 85 -20.06 -52.81 22.13
N ARG A 86 -20.26 -51.51 22.32
CA ARG A 86 -20.99 -50.96 23.48
C ARG A 86 -22.47 -51.35 23.48
N ASP A 87 -23.06 -51.51 22.30
CA ASP A 87 -24.45 -51.91 22.11
C ASP A 87 -24.52 -53.11 21.15
N GLY A 88 -24.96 -54.27 21.67
CA GLY A 88 -25.09 -55.50 20.90
C GLY A 88 -26.20 -55.47 19.84
N VAL A 89 -27.07 -54.48 19.87
CA VAL A 89 -28.20 -54.31 18.94
C VAL A 89 -27.84 -53.38 17.78
N ARG A 90 -27.06 -52.32 18.04
CA ARG A 90 -26.75 -51.25 17.08
C ARG A 90 -26.17 -51.77 15.78
N LEU A 91 -25.02 -52.47 15.84
CA LEU A 91 -24.32 -52.91 14.63
C LEU A 91 -25.17 -53.88 13.78
N PRO A 92 -25.77 -54.96 14.34
CA PRO A 92 -26.63 -55.83 13.54
C PRO A 92 -27.83 -55.09 12.94
N THR A 93 -28.44 -54.15 13.66
CA THR A 93 -29.58 -53.36 13.16
C THR A 93 -29.18 -52.49 11.98
N ILE A 94 -28.02 -51.82 12.06
CA ILE A 94 -27.49 -51.00 10.97
C ILE A 94 -27.20 -51.85 9.73
N LEU A 95 -26.59 -53.02 9.92
CA LEU A 95 -26.24 -53.94 8.83
C LEU A 95 -27.47 -54.54 8.14
N ASP A 96 -28.54 -54.80 8.90
CA ASP A 96 -29.80 -55.39 8.44
C ASP A 96 -30.85 -54.32 8.06
N SER A 97 -30.42 -53.08 7.80
CA SER A 97 -31.29 -51.99 7.36
C SER A 97 -30.86 -51.45 5.99
N ASP A 98 -31.81 -50.89 5.26
CA ASP A 98 -31.52 -49.93 4.19
C ASP A 98 -30.89 -48.67 4.82
N PRO A 99 -29.67 -48.26 4.41
CA PRO A 99 -28.96 -47.15 5.04
C PRO A 99 -29.69 -45.81 4.86
N GLU A 100 -30.35 -45.59 3.72
CA GLU A 100 -31.13 -44.38 3.48
C GLU A 100 -32.36 -44.32 4.41
N GLN A 101 -33.06 -45.45 4.57
CA GLN A 101 -34.20 -45.55 5.49
C GLN A 101 -33.76 -45.44 6.96
N ARG A 102 -32.63 -46.05 7.32
CA ARG A 102 -32.10 -45.98 8.69
C ARG A 102 -31.70 -44.54 9.05
N LEU A 103 -31.09 -43.82 8.11
CA LEU A 103 -30.81 -42.40 8.30
C LEU A 103 -32.09 -41.61 8.55
N ALA A 104 -33.13 -41.82 7.73
CA ALA A 104 -34.42 -41.15 7.91
C ALA A 104 -35.03 -41.43 9.29
N GLN A 105 -34.92 -42.67 9.79
CA GLN A 105 -35.36 -43.03 11.14
C GLN A 105 -34.56 -42.31 12.23
N ILE A 106 -33.24 -42.23 12.10
CA ILE A 106 -32.37 -41.52 13.06
C ILE A 106 -32.73 -40.03 13.10
N LEU A 107 -32.93 -39.40 11.93
CA LEU A 107 -33.31 -38.00 11.83
C LEU A 107 -34.71 -37.75 12.42
N ALA A 108 -35.69 -38.60 12.11
CA ALA A 108 -37.03 -38.50 12.68
C ALA A 108 -37.01 -38.68 14.21
N ALA A 109 -36.21 -39.62 14.72
CA ALA A 109 -36.02 -39.81 16.15
C ALA A 109 -35.35 -38.59 16.81
N ALA A 110 -34.36 -37.99 16.15
CA ALA A 110 -33.72 -36.76 16.64
C ALA A 110 -34.71 -35.60 16.72
N HIS A 111 -35.56 -35.41 15.70
CA HIS A 111 -36.64 -34.42 15.75
C HIS A 111 -37.65 -34.73 16.87
N ALA A 112 -38.02 -36.00 17.07
CA ALA A 112 -38.95 -36.40 18.13
C ALA A 112 -38.44 -36.08 19.55
N VAL A 113 -37.12 -35.95 19.75
CA VAL A 113 -36.55 -35.48 21.02
C VAL A 113 -37.06 -34.09 21.41
N ALA A 114 -37.52 -33.26 20.48
CA ALA A 114 -38.16 -31.98 20.79
C ALA A 114 -39.42 -32.12 21.68
N ALA A 115 -40.09 -33.28 21.61
CA ALA A 115 -41.29 -33.60 22.39
C ALA A 115 -41.02 -34.38 23.68
N GLU A 116 -39.78 -34.80 23.94
CA GLU A 116 -39.42 -35.54 25.15
C GLU A 116 -39.59 -34.65 26.40
N PRO A 117 -40.45 -35.03 27.38
CA PRO A 117 -40.67 -34.22 28.57
C PRO A 117 -39.47 -34.19 29.53
N ASP A 118 -38.67 -35.26 29.60
CA ASP A 118 -37.53 -35.33 30.52
C ASP A 118 -36.22 -34.89 29.85
N PHE A 119 -35.64 -33.80 30.36
CA PHE A 119 -34.44 -33.19 29.77
C PHE A 119 -33.22 -34.13 29.76
N GLU A 120 -33.02 -34.94 30.80
CA GLU A 120 -31.86 -35.86 30.85
C GLU A 120 -32.06 -37.07 29.94
N THR A 121 -33.29 -37.57 29.79
CA THR A 121 -33.66 -38.57 28.78
C THR A 121 -33.43 -38.01 27.37
N ALA A 122 -33.87 -36.78 27.10
CA ALA A 122 -33.66 -36.11 25.82
C ALA A 122 -32.16 -36.01 25.47
N ARG A 123 -31.32 -35.64 26.45
CA ARG A 123 -29.86 -35.58 26.32
C ARG A 123 -29.23 -36.92 26.01
N LYS A 124 -29.65 -37.96 26.72
CA LYS A 124 -29.15 -39.32 26.50
C LYS A 124 -29.50 -39.81 25.10
N THR A 125 -30.77 -39.67 24.70
CA THR A 125 -31.27 -40.11 23.40
C THR A 125 -30.50 -39.47 22.23
N LEU A 126 -30.21 -38.17 22.24
CA LEU A 126 -29.41 -37.55 21.17
C LEU A 126 -27.98 -38.12 21.06
N ARG A 127 -27.36 -38.52 22.18
CA ARG A 127 -26.02 -39.13 22.19
C ARG A 127 -26.05 -40.55 21.65
N GLU A 128 -27.09 -41.32 21.98
CA GLU A 128 -27.32 -42.65 21.41
C GLU A 128 -27.57 -42.58 19.89
N LEU A 129 -28.40 -41.62 19.45
CA LEU A 129 -28.67 -41.38 18.04
C LEU A 129 -27.43 -40.90 17.26
N LYS A 130 -26.58 -40.07 17.87
CA LYS A 130 -25.28 -39.71 17.27
C LYS A 130 -24.42 -40.95 17.06
N ALA A 131 -24.36 -41.83 18.04
CA ALA A 131 -23.55 -43.05 17.95
C ALA A 131 -24.09 -44.01 16.86
N ASP A 132 -25.41 -44.10 16.70
CA ASP A 132 -26.04 -44.80 15.58
C ASP A 132 -25.68 -44.15 14.24
N LEU A 133 -25.80 -42.82 14.15
CA LEU A 133 -25.45 -42.07 12.95
C LEU A 133 -24.00 -42.28 12.56
N HIS A 134 -23.06 -42.07 13.48
CA HIS A 134 -21.62 -42.17 13.22
C HIS A 134 -21.23 -43.56 12.73
N LEU A 135 -21.82 -44.62 13.30
CA LEU A 135 -21.53 -45.97 12.85
C LEU A 135 -22.14 -46.24 11.48
N LEU A 136 -23.39 -45.81 11.24
CA LEU A 136 -24.05 -45.94 9.93
C LEU A 136 -23.27 -45.20 8.83
N THR A 137 -22.98 -43.91 9.05
CA THR A 137 -22.26 -43.06 8.09
C THR A 137 -20.87 -43.61 7.82
N ALA A 138 -20.11 -43.98 8.85
CA ALA A 138 -18.76 -44.49 8.66
C ALA A 138 -18.72 -45.81 7.90
N LEU A 139 -19.66 -46.74 8.16
CA LEU A 139 -19.72 -48.01 7.43
C LEU A 139 -20.16 -47.79 5.98
N ALA A 140 -21.14 -46.93 5.72
CA ALA A 140 -21.56 -46.62 4.37
C ALA A 140 -20.46 -45.89 3.56
N ASP A 141 -19.74 -44.97 4.19
CA ASP A 141 -18.61 -44.23 3.60
C ASP A 141 -17.43 -45.16 3.28
N LEU A 142 -16.94 -45.89 4.29
CA LEU A 142 -15.79 -46.80 4.13
C LEU A 142 -16.13 -48.00 3.24
N GLY A 143 -17.38 -48.46 3.26
CA GLY A 143 -17.88 -49.56 2.45
C GLY A 143 -18.13 -49.20 0.98
N GLY A 144 -17.98 -47.94 0.58
CA GLY A 144 -18.23 -47.47 -0.79
C GLY A 144 -19.71 -47.38 -1.17
N VAL A 145 -20.60 -47.28 -0.17
CA VAL A 145 -22.06 -47.23 -0.35
C VAL A 145 -22.57 -45.79 -0.47
N TRP A 146 -21.96 -44.87 0.28
CA TRP A 146 -22.25 -43.43 0.23
C TRP A 146 -21.05 -42.66 -0.32
N ASP A 147 -21.33 -41.70 -1.19
CA ASP A 147 -20.34 -40.70 -1.60
C ASP A 147 -20.18 -39.61 -0.53
N LEU A 148 -19.24 -38.68 -0.77
CA LEU A 148 -18.97 -37.61 0.18
C LEU A 148 -20.22 -36.78 0.49
N ASP A 149 -21.05 -36.49 -0.51
CA ASP A 149 -22.23 -35.65 -0.39
C ASP A 149 -23.31 -36.30 0.49
N ALA A 150 -23.53 -37.60 0.32
CA ALA A 150 -24.41 -38.38 1.18
C ALA A 150 -23.90 -38.39 2.64
N VAL A 151 -22.58 -38.53 2.84
CA VAL A 151 -21.96 -38.54 4.18
C VAL A 151 -22.07 -37.17 4.86
N THR A 152 -21.60 -36.09 4.23
CA THR A 152 -21.65 -34.75 4.81
C THR A 152 -23.10 -34.29 4.98
N GLY A 153 -23.97 -34.65 4.03
CA GLY A 153 -25.40 -34.37 4.11
C GLY A 153 -26.08 -35.07 5.29
N ALA A 154 -25.75 -36.34 5.56
CA ALA A 154 -26.28 -37.07 6.71
C ALA A 154 -25.86 -36.42 8.04
N LEU A 155 -24.57 -36.06 8.17
CA LEU A 155 -24.02 -35.39 9.34
C LEU A 155 -24.66 -34.00 9.55
N THR A 156 -24.81 -33.21 8.49
CA THR A 156 -25.44 -31.89 8.55
C THR A 156 -26.92 -31.97 8.91
N ARG A 157 -27.69 -32.86 8.30
CA ARG A 157 -29.12 -33.01 8.64
C ARG A 157 -29.32 -33.45 10.08
N PHE A 158 -28.43 -34.28 10.62
CA PHE A 158 -28.49 -34.65 12.04
C PHE A 158 -28.10 -33.50 12.95
N ALA A 159 -27.15 -32.65 12.56
CA ALA A 159 -26.84 -31.41 13.27
C ALA A 159 -28.04 -30.46 13.32
N ASP A 160 -28.73 -30.27 12.19
CA ASP A 160 -29.97 -29.46 12.12
C ASP A 160 -31.06 -30.03 13.03
N ALA A 161 -31.33 -31.34 12.94
CA ALA A 161 -32.34 -32.00 13.78
C ALA A 161 -32.00 -31.93 15.28
N SER A 162 -30.72 -32.11 15.63
CA SER A 162 -30.24 -31.99 17.01
C SER A 162 -30.33 -30.56 17.54
N LEU A 163 -30.02 -29.56 16.72
CA LEU A 163 -30.13 -28.15 17.08
C LEU A 163 -31.60 -27.74 17.28
N HIS A 164 -32.49 -28.20 16.39
CA HIS A 164 -33.94 -28.01 16.55
C HIS A 164 -34.46 -28.64 17.85
N ALA A 165 -34.09 -29.89 18.14
CA ALA A 165 -34.47 -30.56 19.38
C ALA A 165 -33.92 -29.83 20.61
N ALA A 166 -32.68 -29.36 20.55
CA ALA A 166 -32.06 -28.59 21.63
C ALA A 166 -32.77 -27.25 21.88
N LEU A 167 -33.20 -26.54 20.83
CA LEU A 167 -33.99 -25.31 20.98
C LEU A 167 -35.35 -25.59 21.65
N ALA A 168 -36.04 -26.65 21.25
CA ALA A 168 -37.30 -27.04 21.87
C ALA A 168 -37.14 -27.40 23.35
N GLN A 169 -36.08 -28.14 23.69
CA GLN A 169 -35.75 -28.46 25.09
C GLN A 169 -35.38 -27.22 25.90
N ALA A 170 -34.58 -26.31 25.33
CA ALA A 170 -34.25 -25.02 25.96
C ALA A 170 -35.50 -24.17 26.22
N ALA A 171 -36.44 -24.14 25.26
CA ALA A 171 -37.71 -23.45 25.41
C ALA A 171 -38.54 -24.02 26.57
N ARG A 172 -38.66 -25.36 26.66
CA ARG A 172 -39.38 -26.03 27.77
C ARG A 172 -38.80 -25.67 29.13
N VAL A 173 -37.47 -25.62 29.26
CA VAL A 173 -36.79 -25.24 30.50
C VAL A 173 -37.14 -23.81 30.90
N GLU A 174 -37.11 -22.86 29.96
CA GLU A 174 -37.44 -21.47 30.26
C GLU A 174 -38.94 -21.23 30.48
N VAL A 175 -39.83 -22.03 29.88
CA VAL A 175 -41.28 -22.05 30.20
C VAL A 175 -41.52 -22.58 31.62
N ALA A 176 -40.89 -23.69 32.00
CA ALA A 176 -41.01 -24.23 33.36
C ALA A 176 -40.47 -23.27 34.43
N ARG A 177 -39.52 -22.42 34.06
CA ARG A 177 -38.98 -21.33 34.89
C ARG A 177 -39.90 -20.09 34.95
N GLY A 178 -40.90 -19.99 34.08
CA GLY A 178 -41.78 -18.83 33.95
C GLY A 178 -41.18 -17.65 33.20
N ALA A 179 -40.06 -17.84 32.48
CA ALA A 179 -39.40 -16.79 31.70
C ALA A 179 -39.93 -16.69 30.26
N LEU A 180 -40.39 -17.81 29.69
CA LEU A 180 -41.15 -17.87 28.44
C LEU A 180 -42.61 -18.26 28.74
N THR A 181 -43.54 -17.76 27.92
CA THR A 181 -44.98 -18.01 28.09
C THR A 181 -45.43 -19.36 27.54
N HIS A 182 -44.81 -19.83 26.46
CA HIS A 182 -45.12 -21.12 25.81
C HIS A 182 -43.94 -21.60 24.95
N VAL A 183 -44.00 -22.87 24.55
CA VAL A 183 -43.15 -23.42 23.48
C VAL A 183 -43.96 -23.38 22.18
N GLY A 184 -43.37 -22.85 21.11
CA GLY A 184 -44.02 -22.81 19.80
C GLY A 184 -44.16 -24.20 19.17
N ASP A 185 -45.23 -24.43 18.42
CA ASP A 185 -45.51 -25.66 17.69
C ASP A 185 -45.80 -25.42 16.18
N GLY A 186 -45.66 -24.17 15.72
CA GLY A 186 -45.94 -23.73 14.36
C GLY A 186 -44.71 -23.49 13.49
N ALA A 187 -44.91 -22.79 12.37
CA ALA A 187 -43.87 -22.49 11.38
C ALA A 187 -42.72 -21.61 11.92
N ASP A 188 -42.98 -20.85 12.98
CA ASP A 188 -42.00 -19.97 13.64
C ASP A 188 -41.05 -20.73 14.58
N GLY A 189 -41.14 -22.06 14.60
CA GLY A 189 -40.28 -22.94 15.39
C GLY A 189 -40.63 -22.97 16.88
N PRO A 190 -39.78 -23.62 17.70
CA PRO A 190 -40.05 -23.79 19.13
C PRO A 190 -40.00 -22.48 19.94
N ILE A 191 -39.40 -21.43 19.37
CA ILE A 191 -39.23 -20.11 19.98
C ILE A 191 -39.47 -19.05 18.88
N PRO A 192 -40.72 -18.58 18.73
CA PRO A 192 -41.06 -17.54 17.75
C PRO A 192 -40.11 -16.34 17.83
N GLY A 193 -39.66 -15.85 16.68
CA GLY A 193 -38.75 -14.71 16.59
C GLY A 193 -37.27 -15.03 16.83
N LEU A 194 -36.88 -16.27 17.18
CA LEU A 194 -35.48 -16.67 17.36
C LEU A 194 -35.05 -17.68 16.31
N PHE A 195 -33.89 -17.48 15.69
CA PHE A 195 -33.34 -18.39 14.69
C PHE A 195 -31.82 -18.55 14.80
N CYS A 196 -31.33 -19.67 14.27
CA CYS A 196 -29.92 -20.03 14.21
C CYS A 196 -29.43 -20.09 12.76
N ILE A 197 -28.43 -19.27 12.43
CA ILE A 197 -27.74 -19.31 11.14
C ILE A 197 -26.56 -20.26 11.26
N ALA A 198 -26.60 -21.40 10.57
CA ALA A 198 -25.44 -22.25 10.39
C ALA A 198 -24.43 -21.61 9.45
N MET A 199 -23.16 -21.70 9.83
CA MET A 199 -22.02 -21.07 9.16
C MET A 199 -21.01 -22.13 8.73
N GLY A 200 -20.04 -21.75 7.91
CA GLY A 200 -18.92 -22.61 7.54
C GLY A 200 -19.36 -23.97 6.97
N LYS A 201 -18.80 -25.06 7.50
CA LYS A 201 -19.10 -26.43 7.06
C LYS A 201 -20.56 -26.83 7.34
N HIS A 202 -21.15 -26.33 8.43
CA HIS A 202 -22.53 -26.63 8.80
C HIS A 202 -23.50 -26.02 7.79
N GLY A 203 -23.32 -24.72 7.48
CA GLY A 203 -24.18 -24.02 6.52
C GLY A 203 -24.05 -24.55 5.08
N ALA A 204 -22.86 -24.97 4.67
CA ALA A 204 -22.59 -25.49 3.33
C ALA A 204 -22.89 -26.99 3.10
N TYR A 205 -23.55 -27.70 4.03
CA TYR A 205 -23.76 -29.16 3.92
C TYR A 205 -22.45 -29.96 3.77
N GLU A 206 -21.41 -29.47 4.42
CA GLU A 206 -20.03 -29.95 4.32
C GLU A 206 -19.49 -30.37 5.70
N LEU A 207 -20.33 -30.84 6.64
CA LEU A 207 -19.86 -31.27 7.96
C LEU A 207 -18.97 -32.52 7.93
N ASN A 208 -18.07 -32.65 8.90
CA ASN A 208 -17.26 -33.86 9.10
C ASN A 208 -17.71 -34.59 10.38
N TYR A 209 -17.21 -35.81 10.56
CA TYR A 209 -17.48 -36.67 11.72
C TYR A 209 -17.18 -35.99 13.05
N SER A 210 -16.00 -35.36 13.17
CA SER A 210 -15.58 -34.67 14.40
C SER A 210 -15.33 -33.19 14.13
N SER A 211 -16.36 -32.49 13.64
CA SER A 211 -16.38 -31.03 13.49
C SER A 211 -17.16 -30.37 14.62
N ASP A 212 -16.87 -29.09 14.85
CA ASP A 212 -17.77 -28.20 15.57
C ASP A 212 -18.93 -27.82 14.65
N ILE A 213 -20.09 -27.51 15.23
CA ILE A 213 -21.18 -26.85 14.51
C ILE A 213 -21.05 -25.35 14.75
N ASP A 214 -20.72 -24.63 13.68
CA ASP A 214 -20.57 -23.18 13.69
C ASP A 214 -21.94 -22.54 13.42
N PHE A 215 -22.48 -21.77 14.36
CA PHE A 215 -23.71 -21.02 14.13
C PHE A 215 -23.81 -19.74 14.95
N SER A 216 -24.61 -18.80 14.47
CA SER A 216 -24.94 -17.54 15.15
C SER A 216 -26.43 -17.51 15.48
N ILE A 217 -26.79 -16.92 16.61
CA ILE A 217 -28.18 -16.87 17.11
C ILE A 217 -28.66 -15.43 17.07
N PHE A 218 -29.79 -15.21 16.41
CA PHE A 218 -30.44 -13.90 16.34
C PHE A 218 -31.89 -14.00 16.80
N TYR A 219 -32.40 -12.91 17.35
CA TYR A 219 -33.78 -12.85 17.81
C TYR A 219 -34.44 -11.48 17.59
N ALA A 220 -35.75 -11.48 17.44
CA ALA A 220 -36.61 -10.30 17.38
C ALA A 220 -37.21 -10.05 18.78
N PRO A 221 -36.78 -9.03 19.54
CA PRO A 221 -37.21 -8.80 20.92
C PRO A 221 -38.73 -8.73 21.09
N GLU A 222 -39.43 -8.16 20.13
CA GLU A 222 -40.87 -7.93 20.11
C GLU A 222 -41.71 -9.18 19.79
N THR A 223 -41.11 -10.18 19.15
CA THR A 223 -41.77 -11.45 18.81
C THR A 223 -41.46 -12.55 19.81
N LEU A 224 -40.38 -12.41 20.59
CA LEU A 224 -39.95 -13.41 21.56
C LEU A 224 -41.04 -13.58 22.64
N PRO A 225 -41.52 -14.80 22.94
CA PRO A 225 -42.66 -15.03 23.82
C PRO A 225 -42.29 -14.95 25.31
N VAL A 226 -41.61 -13.88 25.71
CA VAL A 226 -41.16 -13.65 27.09
C VAL A 226 -42.32 -13.26 28.01
N SER A 227 -42.24 -13.69 29.27
CA SER A 227 -43.21 -13.27 30.29
C SER A 227 -43.10 -11.78 30.61
N GLU A 228 -44.20 -11.17 31.03
CA GLU A 228 -44.24 -9.75 31.43
C GLU A 228 -43.15 -9.43 32.48
N GLY A 229 -42.44 -8.31 32.29
CA GLY A 229 -41.33 -7.90 33.17
C GLY A 229 -40.02 -8.68 32.99
N THR A 230 -39.96 -9.63 32.05
CA THR A 230 -38.73 -10.37 31.72
C THR A 230 -37.96 -9.71 30.58
N GLU A 231 -36.66 -9.52 30.76
CA GLU A 231 -35.77 -8.91 29.78
C GLU A 231 -35.38 -9.93 28.67
N PRO A 232 -35.65 -9.65 27.37
CA PRO A 232 -35.46 -10.61 26.27
C PRO A 232 -34.03 -11.11 26.06
N GLN A 233 -33.01 -10.24 26.17
CA GLN A 233 -31.61 -10.62 25.96
C GLN A 233 -31.16 -11.66 26.98
N GLY A 234 -31.54 -11.47 28.25
CA GLY A 234 -31.28 -12.41 29.33
C GLY A 234 -31.89 -13.79 29.08
N VAL A 235 -33.07 -13.86 28.45
CA VAL A 235 -33.69 -15.13 28.04
C VAL A 235 -32.92 -15.75 26.88
N ALA A 236 -32.61 -14.98 25.82
CA ALA A 236 -31.86 -15.45 24.66
C ALA A 236 -30.47 -16.00 25.01
N VAL A 237 -29.76 -15.35 25.94
CA VAL A 237 -28.46 -15.82 26.45
C VAL A 237 -28.61 -17.15 27.21
N ARG A 238 -29.64 -17.32 28.03
CA ARG A 238 -29.88 -18.58 28.76
C ARG A 238 -30.29 -19.71 27.82
N LEU A 239 -31.12 -19.43 26.82
CA LEU A 239 -31.46 -20.39 25.77
C LEU A 239 -30.18 -20.92 25.10
N THR A 240 -29.24 -20.03 24.78
CA THR A 240 -27.93 -20.40 24.23
C THR A 240 -27.11 -21.29 25.17
N GLN A 241 -27.14 -21.01 26.48
CA GLN A 241 -26.47 -21.86 27.48
C GLN A 241 -27.08 -23.27 27.55
N HIS A 242 -28.40 -23.39 27.45
CA HIS A 242 -29.10 -24.68 27.41
C HIS A 242 -28.73 -25.49 26.16
N LEU A 243 -28.53 -24.84 24.99
CA LEU A 243 -28.00 -25.51 23.80
C LEU A 243 -26.63 -26.14 24.06
N GLY A 244 -25.73 -25.40 24.71
CA GLY A 244 -24.41 -25.91 25.13
C GLY A 244 -24.52 -27.13 26.05
N ARG A 245 -25.43 -27.09 27.03
CA ARG A 245 -25.71 -28.22 27.94
C ARG A 245 -26.25 -29.44 27.19
N MET A 246 -27.16 -29.24 26.25
CA MET A 246 -27.78 -30.31 25.47
C MET A 246 -26.77 -30.99 24.54
N LEU A 247 -26.06 -30.19 23.74
CA LEU A 247 -25.25 -30.68 22.62
C LEU A 247 -23.78 -30.94 22.99
N ALA A 248 -23.13 -30.03 23.72
CA ALA A 248 -21.67 -30.00 23.87
C ALA A 248 -21.14 -30.65 25.14
N GLU A 249 -21.92 -30.64 26.24
CA GLU A 249 -21.47 -31.24 27.50
C GLU A 249 -21.19 -32.75 27.37
N ARG A 250 -20.10 -33.23 27.96
CA ARG A 250 -19.74 -34.65 27.93
C ARG A 250 -20.38 -35.39 29.10
N THR A 251 -21.16 -36.42 28.79
CA THR A 251 -21.74 -37.37 29.77
C THR A 251 -21.08 -38.75 29.63
N ALA A 252 -21.54 -39.74 30.41
CA ALA A 252 -21.12 -41.13 30.25
C ALA A 252 -21.42 -41.69 28.84
N ASP A 253 -22.44 -41.14 28.18
CA ASP A 253 -22.87 -41.50 26.81
C ASP A 253 -22.14 -40.67 25.74
N GLY A 254 -21.24 -39.76 26.14
CA GLY A 254 -20.47 -38.89 25.24
C GLY A 254 -21.09 -37.50 25.07
N TYR A 255 -20.98 -36.94 23.88
CA TYR A 255 -21.52 -35.61 23.51
C TYR A 255 -22.14 -35.68 22.12
N VAL A 256 -23.02 -34.73 21.80
CA VAL A 256 -23.65 -34.63 20.47
C VAL A 256 -22.70 -33.86 19.53
N PHE A 257 -22.65 -32.53 19.67
CA PHE A 257 -21.78 -31.65 18.90
C PHE A 257 -21.11 -30.63 19.81
N ARG A 258 -19.85 -30.31 19.52
CA ARG A 258 -19.24 -29.07 20.02
C ARG A 258 -19.84 -27.89 19.27
N ILE A 259 -20.05 -26.78 19.98
CA ILE A 259 -20.65 -25.57 19.41
C ILE A 259 -19.59 -24.49 19.33
N ASP A 260 -19.54 -23.78 18.20
CA ASP A 260 -18.75 -22.56 18.04
C ASP A 260 -19.67 -21.39 17.67
N LEU A 261 -19.69 -20.36 18.53
CA LEU A 261 -20.48 -19.14 18.37
C LEU A 261 -19.62 -17.91 18.02
N ARG A 262 -18.35 -18.11 17.63
CA ARG A 262 -17.40 -17.02 17.39
C ARG A 262 -17.58 -16.30 16.05
N LEU A 263 -18.42 -16.81 15.16
CA LEU A 263 -18.74 -16.16 13.87
C LEU A 263 -19.89 -15.14 13.95
N ARG A 264 -20.31 -14.76 15.16
CA ARG A 264 -21.25 -13.67 15.40
C ARG A 264 -20.54 -12.30 15.35
N PRO A 265 -21.29 -11.19 15.17
CA PRO A 265 -20.74 -9.83 15.24
C PRO A 265 -19.89 -9.61 16.49
N ASP A 266 -18.67 -9.07 16.35
CA ASP A 266 -17.69 -8.83 17.41
C ASP A 266 -17.83 -9.77 18.64
N PRO A 267 -17.40 -11.05 18.51
CA PRO A 267 -17.64 -12.05 19.53
C PRO A 267 -16.93 -11.77 20.86
N SER A 268 -16.05 -10.77 20.91
CA SER A 268 -15.36 -10.35 22.12
C SER A 268 -16.20 -9.41 22.99
N SER A 269 -17.09 -8.63 22.38
CA SER A 269 -17.87 -7.59 23.04
C SER A 269 -19.39 -7.82 23.00
N THR A 270 -19.88 -8.74 22.15
CA THR A 270 -21.31 -9.01 21.99
C THR A 270 -21.80 -10.25 22.74
N PRO A 271 -23.08 -10.28 23.16
CA PRO A 271 -23.70 -11.46 23.74
C PRO A 271 -23.75 -12.64 22.74
N PRO A 272 -23.81 -13.90 23.23
CA PRO A 272 -23.92 -15.10 22.39
C PRO A 272 -25.15 -15.15 21.46
N ALA A 273 -26.22 -14.41 21.79
CA ALA A 273 -27.39 -14.21 20.96
C ALA A 273 -27.67 -12.70 20.85
N MET A 274 -27.97 -12.22 19.65
CA MET A 274 -28.11 -10.78 19.37
C MET A 274 -29.48 -10.40 18.82
N PRO A 275 -30.00 -9.19 19.14
CA PRO A 275 -31.13 -8.62 18.42
C PRO A 275 -30.83 -8.48 16.92
N ILE A 276 -31.84 -8.72 16.08
CA ILE A 276 -31.72 -8.59 14.61
C ILE A 276 -31.23 -7.19 14.21
N ASP A 277 -31.87 -6.14 14.70
CA ASP A 277 -31.56 -4.75 14.33
C ASP A 277 -30.11 -4.39 14.68
N ALA A 278 -29.65 -4.78 15.86
CA ALA A 278 -28.27 -4.55 16.30
C ALA A 278 -27.23 -5.28 15.42
N ALA A 279 -27.59 -6.46 14.89
CA ALA A 279 -26.72 -7.20 13.98
C ALA A 279 -26.68 -6.54 12.59
N LEU A 280 -27.82 -6.06 12.08
CA LEU A 280 -27.90 -5.34 10.81
C LEU A 280 -27.08 -4.03 10.86
N ASP A 281 -27.28 -3.23 11.91
CA ASP A 281 -26.52 -1.99 12.14
C ASP A 281 -25.01 -2.23 12.18
N TYR A 282 -24.58 -3.33 12.82
CA TYR A 282 -23.17 -3.72 12.87
C TYR A 282 -22.60 -4.04 11.47
N TYR A 283 -23.29 -4.89 10.70
CA TYR A 283 -22.80 -5.29 9.38
C TYR A 283 -22.80 -4.13 8.38
N GLU A 284 -23.74 -3.18 8.50
CA GLU A 284 -23.76 -1.97 7.69
C GLU A 284 -22.62 -1.01 8.04
N SER A 285 -22.34 -0.81 9.33
CA SER A 285 -21.41 0.23 9.78
C SER A 285 -19.94 -0.21 9.86
N VAL A 286 -19.67 -1.37 10.45
CA VAL A 286 -18.30 -1.81 10.84
C VAL A 286 -17.97 -3.23 10.38
N GLY A 287 -18.87 -3.87 9.63
CA GLY A 287 -18.73 -5.25 9.17
C GLY A 287 -17.44 -5.51 8.40
N GLN A 288 -16.67 -6.48 8.88
CA GLN A 288 -15.33 -6.83 8.43
C GLN A 288 -15.34 -7.65 7.15
N ASN A 289 -14.23 -7.56 6.43
CA ASN A 289 -13.98 -8.28 5.18
C ASN A 289 -14.10 -9.80 5.30
N TRP A 290 -13.60 -10.38 6.38
CA TRP A 290 -13.68 -11.82 6.62
C TRP A 290 -15.09 -12.31 6.96
N GLU A 291 -15.93 -11.44 7.55
CA GLU A 291 -17.33 -11.78 7.87
C GLU A 291 -18.14 -12.00 6.60
N ARG A 292 -17.83 -11.27 5.51
CA ARG A 292 -18.46 -11.50 4.19
C ARG A 292 -18.15 -12.89 3.66
N ALA A 293 -16.87 -13.29 3.71
CA ALA A 293 -16.46 -14.63 3.29
C ALA A 293 -17.12 -15.74 4.14
N ALA A 294 -17.31 -15.51 5.44
CA ALA A 294 -18.01 -16.44 6.31
C ALA A 294 -19.49 -16.61 5.92
N HIS A 295 -20.17 -15.51 5.55
CA HIS A 295 -21.58 -15.52 5.19
C HIS A 295 -21.88 -16.10 3.81
N ILE A 296 -20.89 -16.34 2.95
CA ILE A 296 -21.07 -17.11 1.70
C ILE A 296 -21.70 -18.47 1.98
N LYS A 297 -21.28 -19.12 3.07
CA LYS A 297 -21.73 -20.45 3.45
C LYS A 297 -22.96 -20.42 4.38
N ALA A 298 -23.54 -19.25 4.67
CA ALA A 298 -24.60 -19.11 5.66
C ALA A 298 -25.94 -19.71 5.21
N ARG A 299 -26.63 -20.41 6.12
CA ARG A 299 -28.00 -20.91 5.92
C ARG A 299 -28.73 -20.99 7.25
N ILE A 300 -30.05 -20.78 7.25
CA ILE A 300 -30.85 -21.00 8.46
C ILE A 300 -30.96 -22.50 8.74
N ALA A 301 -30.54 -22.91 9.93
CA ALA A 301 -30.51 -24.32 10.34
C ALA A 301 -31.64 -24.69 11.29
N ALA A 302 -32.08 -23.79 12.17
CA ALA A 302 -33.14 -24.04 13.14
C ALA A 302 -33.79 -22.75 13.67
N GLY A 303 -34.98 -22.87 14.26
CA GLY A 303 -35.77 -21.75 14.81
C GLY A 303 -36.79 -21.20 13.81
N ASP A 304 -37.07 -19.90 13.88
CA ASP A 304 -37.96 -19.16 12.97
C ASP A 304 -37.29 -19.03 11.58
N ILE A 305 -37.54 -20.01 10.71
CA ILE A 305 -36.86 -20.13 9.40
C ILE A 305 -37.20 -18.95 8.49
N ALA A 306 -38.48 -18.57 8.42
CA ALA A 306 -38.95 -17.50 7.54
C ALA A 306 -38.29 -16.16 7.89
N ARG A 307 -38.17 -15.85 9.19
CA ARG A 307 -37.49 -14.65 9.65
C ARG A 307 -35.99 -14.68 9.39
N GLY A 308 -35.35 -15.84 9.60
CA GLY A 308 -33.95 -16.00 9.27
C GLY A 308 -33.66 -15.80 7.77
N GLU A 309 -34.53 -16.30 6.90
CA GLU A 309 -34.41 -16.09 5.45
C GLU A 309 -34.57 -14.61 5.08
N ALA A 310 -35.49 -13.88 5.73
CA ALA A 310 -35.63 -12.44 5.57
C ALA A 310 -34.36 -11.69 5.99
N PHE A 311 -33.76 -12.06 7.13
CA PHE A 311 -32.49 -11.49 7.59
C PHE A 311 -31.34 -11.73 6.60
N LEU A 312 -31.18 -12.95 6.08
CA LEU A 312 -30.15 -13.25 5.08
C LEU A 312 -30.39 -12.53 3.74
N ALA A 313 -31.66 -12.29 3.38
CA ALA A 313 -32.02 -11.51 2.19
C ALA A 313 -31.61 -10.03 2.37
N GLU A 314 -31.82 -9.46 3.54
CA GLU A 314 -31.40 -8.10 3.88
C GLU A 314 -29.87 -7.95 3.92
N LEU A 315 -29.15 -9.00 4.33
CA LEU A 315 -27.69 -9.03 4.37
C LEU A 315 -27.04 -9.19 2.97
N GLN A 316 -27.81 -9.45 1.91
CA GLN A 316 -27.26 -9.65 0.55
C GLN A 316 -26.36 -8.52 0.05
N PRO A 317 -26.66 -7.22 0.23
CA PRO A 317 -25.79 -6.13 -0.21
C PRO A 317 -24.45 -6.09 0.53
N PHE A 318 -24.43 -6.56 1.79
CA PHE A 318 -23.19 -6.74 2.55
C PHE A 318 -22.37 -7.91 1.99
N ILE A 319 -22.98 -9.04 1.67
CA ILE A 319 -22.23 -10.22 1.19
C ILE A 319 -21.78 -10.04 -0.28
N TRP A 320 -22.67 -9.55 -1.15
CA TRP A 320 -22.52 -9.58 -2.61
C TRP A 320 -22.50 -8.19 -3.24
N ARG A 321 -21.34 -7.53 -3.20
CA ARG A 321 -21.16 -6.18 -3.76
C ARG A 321 -21.23 -6.17 -5.29
N ARG A 322 -21.99 -5.24 -5.87
CA ARG A 322 -22.16 -5.11 -7.33
C ARG A 322 -20.94 -4.52 -8.05
N ASN A 323 -20.11 -3.75 -7.35
CA ASN A 323 -18.92 -3.11 -7.89
C ASN A 323 -17.67 -3.72 -7.27
N LEU A 324 -16.64 -3.89 -8.10
CA LEU A 324 -15.28 -4.25 -7.66
C LEU A 324 -14.61 -3.00 -7.10
N ASP A 325 -14.97 -2.68 -5.86
CA ASP A 325 -14.43 -1.54 -5.13
C ASP A 325 -13.11 -1.90 -4.42
N PHE A 326 -12.44 -0.90 -3.85
CA PHE A 326 -11.20 -1.11 -3.09
C PHE A 326 -11.37 -2.09 -1.90
N ALA A 327 -12.57 -2.18 -1.33
CA ALA A 327 -12.86 -3.10 -0.25
C ALA A 327 -12.91 -4.57 -0.75
N ALA A 328 -13.37 -4.82 -1.98
CA ALA A 328 -13.32 -6.14 -2.63
C ALA A 328 -11.87 -6.60 -2.88
N ILE A 329 -10.97 -5.69 -3.28
CA ILE A 329 -9.53 -5.99 -3.38
C ILE A 329 -8.96 -6.30 -1.98
N ALA A 330 -9.32 -5.51 -0.97
CA ALA A 330 -8.93 -5.78 0.42
C ALA A 330 -9.49 -7.11 0.96
N ASP A 331 -10.67 -7.56 0.50
CA ASP A 331 -11.25 -8.88 0.79
C ASP A 331 -10.37 -10.00 0.22
N ILE A 332 -9.96 -9.89 -1.05
CA ILE A 332 -9.01 -10.81 -1.72
C ILE A 332 -7.69 -10.88 -0.93
N HIS A 333 -7.13 -9.73 -0.54
CA HIS A 333 -5.91 -9.67 0.26
C HIS A 333 -6.09 -10.15 1.71
N SER A 334 -7.28 -9.97 2.30
CA SER A 334 -7.62 -10.50 3.62
C SER A 334 -7.63 -12.03 3.61
N ILE A 335 -8.24 -12.63 2.59
CA ILE A 335 -8.23 -14.09 2.36
C ILE A 335 -6.78 -14.57 2.17
N LYS A 336 -5.99 -13.86 1.36
CA LYS A 336 -4.55 -14.16 1.16
C LYS A 336 -3.75 -14.04 2.47
N ARG A 337 -4.06 -13.07 3.35
CA ARG A 337 -3.44 -12.91 4.68
C ARG A 337 -3.84 -14.01 5.65
N GLN A 338 -5.12 -14.38 5.71
CA GLN A 338 -5.61 -15.43 6.60
C GLN A 338 -4.96 -16.80 6.32
N ILE A 339 -4.49 -17.01 5.08
CA ILE A 339 -3.65 -18.16 4.75
C ILE A 339 -2.31 -18.07 5.48
N HIS A 340 -1.62 -16.93 5.46
CA HIS A 340 -0.24 -16.80 5.99
C HIS A 340 -0.17 -16.50 7.50
N ALA A 341 -1.21 -15.92 8.10
CA ALA A 341 -1.18 -15.38 9.47
C ALA A 341 -1.20 -16.44 10.58
N TYR A 342 -1.53 -17.71 10.28
CA TYR A 342 -1.56 -18.79 11.28
C TYR A 342 -0.58 -19.88 10.90
N LYS A 343 0.61 -19.90 11.54
CA LYS A 343 1.63 -20.99 11.55
C LYS A 343 1.36 -22.08 10.50
N VAL A 344 1.46 -21.72 9.22
CA VAL A 344 1.09 -22.63 8.14
C VAL A 344 2.12 -23.74 8.16
N ASP A 345 1.65 -24.98 8.24
CA ASP A 345 2.54 -26.09 7.98
C ASP A 345 2.99 -26.01 6.52
N GLU A 346 4.25 -25.60 6.30
CA GLU A 346 4.83 -25.46 4.96
C GLU A 346 5.08 -26.81 4.29
N ARG A 347 4.90 -27.92 5.02
CA ARG A 347 5.12 -29.27 4.52
C ARG A 347 4.11 -29.59 3.42
N LEU A 348 4.64 -30.01 2.27
CA LEU A 348 3.88 -30.57 1.15
C LEU A 348 4.06 -32.11 1.09
N GLU A 349 4.20 -32.73 2.25
CA GLU A 349 4.43 -34.16 2.46
C GLU A 349 3.43 -34.70 3.47
N ALA A 350 2.97 -35.94 3.31
CA ALA A 350 1.85 -36.49 4.09
C ALA A 350 2.10 -36.56 5.61
N LYS A 351 3.35 -36.73 6.04
CA LYS A 351 3.67 -36.93 7.45
C LYS A 351 3.46 -35.65 8.24
N GLY A 352 2.47 -35.67 9.14
CA GLY A 352 2.11 -34.51 9.97
C GLY A 352 1.31 -33.43 9.23
N ALA A 353 1.05 -33.58 7.93
CA ALA A 353 0.37 -32.57 7.12
C ALA A 353 -0.98 -32.18 7.69
N ASP A 354 -1.21 -30.87 7.79
CA ASP A 354 -2.53 -30.31 8.06
C ASP A 354 -3.35 -30.26 6.76
N LEU A 355 -4.30 -31.19 6.62
CA LEU A 355 -5.13 -31.37 5.43
C LEU A 355 -6.09 -30.18 5.20
N LYS A 356 -6.35 -29.36 6.23
CA LYS A 356 -7.26 -28.22 6.13
C LYS A 356 -6.50 -26.92 5.99
N LEU A 357 -5.57 -26.66 6.90
CA LEU A 357 -4.88 -25.37 7.06
C LEU A 357 -3.51 -25.32 6.37
N GLY A 358 -2.93 -26.47 6.04
CA GLY A 358 -1.63 -26.56 5.38
C GLY A 358 -1.69 -26.15 3.91
N ARG A 359 -0.51 -25.91 3.31
CA ARG A 359 -0.41 -25.58 1.88
C ARG A 359 -0.97 -26.71 1.02
N GLY A 360 -1.79 -26.36 0.03
CA GLY A 360 -2.50 -27.33 -0.79
C GLY A 360 -3.66 -28.05 -0.11
N GLY A 361 -4.04 -27.63 1.10
CA GLY A 361 -5.14 -28.22 1.87
C GLY A 361 -6.52 -27.75 1.42
N ILE A 362 -7.55 -28.24 2.12
CA ILE A 362 -8.98 -27.98 1.83
C ILE A 362 -9.26 -26.48 1.78
N ARG A 363 -8.68 -25.69 2.70
CA ARG A 363 -8.92 -24.25 2.77
C ARG A 363 -8.44 -23.51 1.53
N GLU A 364 -7.37 -23.94 0.87
CA GLU A 364 -6.94 -23.31 -0.39
C GLU A 364 -7.98 -23.55 -1.50
N ILE A 365 -8.63 -24.71 -1.54
CA ILE A 365 -9.73 -24.99 -2.48
C ILE A 365 -10.96 -24.14 -2.14
N GLU A 366 -11.34 -24.06 -0.87
CA GLU A 366 -12.44 -23.20 -0.42
C GLU A 366 -12.20 -21.74 -0.78
N PHE A 367 -10.99 -21.23 -0.53
CA PHE A 367 -10.61 -19.87 -0.84
C PHE A 367 -10.43 -19.61 -2.33
N PHE A 368 -9.99 -20.60 -3.11
CA PHE A 368 -9.96 -20.50 -4.58
C PHE A 368 -11.35 -20.15 -5.13
N VAL A 369 -12.38 -20.80 -4.59
CA VAL A 369 -13.78 -20.59 -4.98
C VAL A 369 -14.31 -19.30 -4.37
N GLN A 370 -14.23 -19.13 -3.06
CA GLN A 370 -14.81 -17.99 -2.33
C GLN A 370 -14.25 -16.63 -2.77
N THR A 371 -12.95 -16.56 -3.08
CA THR A 371 -12.34 -15.32 -3.61
C THR A 371 -13.06 -14.87 -4.87
N GLN A 372 -13.32 -15.81 -5.79
CA GLN A 372 -14.02 -15.53 -7.04
C GLN A 372 -15.51 -15.25 -6.81
N GLN A 373 -16.14 -15.91 -5.84
CA GLN A 373 -17.53 -15.60 -5.45
C GLN A 373 -17.67 -14.17 -4.91
N LEU A 374 -16.73 -13.67 -4.10
CA LEU A 374 -16.78 -12.29 -3.60
C LEU A 374 -16.60 -11.26 -4.73
N ILE A 375 -15.74 -11.58 -5.71
CA ILE A 375 -15.48 -10.73 -6.88
C ILE A 375 -16.68 -10.67 -7.82
N LEU A 376 -17.29 -11.84 -8.12
CA LEU A 376 -18.22 -12.01 -9.23
C LEU A 376 -19.68 -12.16 -8.77
N GLY A 377 -19.90 -12.65 -7.56
CA GLY A 377 -21.22 -13.03 -7.04
C GLY A 377 -22.21 -11.86 -6.98
N GLY A 378 -21.74 -10.62 -6.80
CA GLY A 378 -22.60 -9.44 -6.87
C GLY A 378 -23.31 -9.25 -8.21
N ARG A 379 -22.67 -9.64 -9.32
CA ARG A 379 -23.21 -9.54 -10.68
C ARG A 379 -23.78 -10.85 -11.20
N HIS A 380 -23.31 -11.98 -10.67
CA HIS A 380 -23.69 -13.31 -11.10
C HIS A 380 -24.27 -14.10 -9.91
N PRO A 381 -25.60 -14.02 -9.67
CA PRO A 381 -26.25 -14.75 -8.60
C PRO A 381 -26.03 -16.27 -8.64
N ASP A 382 -25.88 -16.84 -9.84
CA ASP A 382 -25.63 -18.27 -10.04
C ASP A 382 -24.29 -18.74 -9.44
N LEU A 383 -23.37 -17.82 -9.14
CA LEU A 383 -22.10 -18.12 -8.48
C LEU A 383 -22.21 -18.13 -6.93
N ARG A 384 -23.37 -17.83 -6.35
CA ARG A 384 -23.54 -17.65 -4.89
C ARG A 384 -23.80 -18.94 -4.12
N SER A 385 -23.57 -20.11 -4.73
CA SER A 385 -23.79 -21.38 -4.02
C SER A 385 -22.94 -21.44 -2.73
N PRO A 386 -23.52 -21.81 -1.58
CA PRO A 386 -22.77 -22.00 -0.35
C PRO A 386 -21.88 -23.25 -0.40
N ARG A 387 -22.17 -24.19 -1.31
CA ARG A 387 -21.42 -25.44 -1.46
C ARG A 387 -20.19 -25.21 -2.35
N THR A 388 -19.03 -25.63 -1.87
CA THR A 388 -17.73 -25.35 -2.49
C THR A 388 -17.65 -25.92 -3.91
N LEU A 389 -18.09 -27.17 -4.10
CA LEU A 389 -18.01 -27.85 -5.40
C LEU A 389 -19.06 -27.36 -6.39
N ASP A 390 -20.26 -26.99 -5.93
CA ASP A 390 -21.29 -26.41 -6.78
C ASP A 390 -20.85 -25.04 -7.30
N ALA A 391 -20.30 -24.20 -6.42
CA ALA A 391 -19.74 -22.91 -6.81
C ALA A 391 -18.53 -23.06 -7.73
N LEU A 392 -17.66 -24.07 -7.53
CA LEU A 392 -16.57 -24.38 -8.45
C LEU A 392 -17.09 -24.79 -9.84
N SER A 393 -18.15 -25.60 -9.90
CA SER A 393 -18.80 -25.97 -11.17
C SER A 393 -19.41 -24.74 -11.85
N ALA A 394 -20.11 -23.88 -11.10
CA ALA A 394 -20.71 -22.66 -11.64
C ALA A 394 -19.64 -21.70 -12.19
N LEU A 395 -18.49 -21.59 -11.52
CA LEU A 395 -17.34 -20.80 -12.00
C LEU A 395 -16.74 -21.37 -13.30
N ARG A 396 -16.68 -22.70 -13.44
CA ARG A 396 -16.30 -23.36 -14.70
C ARG A 396 -17.30 -23.04 -15.80
N ASP A 397 -18.59 -23.19 -15.52
CA ASP A 397 -19.66 -22.99 -16.51
C ASP A 397 -19.74 -21.52 -16.98
N ALA A 398 -19.37 -20.58 -16.10
CA ALA A 398 -19.21 -19.16 -16.42
C ALA A 398 -17.87 -18.81 -17.11
N GLY A 399 -16.96 -19.77 -17.30
CA GLY A 399 -15.67 -19.57 -18.00
C GLY A 399 -14.57 -18.94 -17.16
N HIS A 400 -14.73 -18.83 -15.83
CA HIS A 400 -13.72 -18.28 -14.93
C HIS A 400 -12.69 -19.31 -14.46
N VAL A 401 -13.05 -20.60 -14.50
CA VAL A 401 -12.17 -21.72 -14.14
C VAL A 401 -12.09 -22.70 -15.30
N THR A 402 -10.88 -23.19 -15.61
CA THR A 402 -10.71 -24.15 -16.70
C THR A 402 -11.38 -25.49 -16.35
N PRO A 403 -11.89 -26.25 -17.35
CA PRO A 403 -12.42 -27.59 -17.10
C PRO A 403 -11.42 -28.53 -16.42
N GLU A 404 -10.12 -28.39 -16.74
CA GLU A 404 -9.04 -29.17 -16.13
C GLU A 404 -8.87 -28.82 -14.65
N ASP A 405 -8.81 -27.54 -14.30
CA ASP A 405 -8.64 -27.11 -12.91
C ASP A 405 -9.86 -27.45 -12.06
N CYS A 406 -11.07 -27.29 -12.61
CA CYS A 406 -12.29 -27.70 -11.94
C CYS A 406 -12.28 -29.21 -11.66
N ALA A 407 -11.97 -30.05 -12.65
CA ALA A 407 -11.92 -31.50 -12.46
C ALA A 407 -10.87 -31.91 -11.42
N TYR A 408 -9.69 -31.29 -11.46
CA TYR A 408 -8.62 -31.58 -10.50
C TYR A 408 -8.99 -31.16 -9.07
N LEU A 409 -9.46 -29.93 -8.89
CA LEU A 409 -9.82 -29.40 -7.57
C LEU A 409 -11.00 -30.14 -6.97
N THR A 410 -11.98 -30.57 -7.77
CA THR A 410 -13.08 -31.43 -7.31
C THR A 410 -12.56 -32.77 -6.79
N ALA A 411 -11.70 -33.45 -7.56
CA ALA A 411 -11.13 -34.72 -7.12
C ALA A 411 -10.28 -34.56 -5.84
N ALA A 412 -9.43 -33.53 -5.80
CA ALA A 412 -8.60 -33.24 -4.64
C ALA A 412 -9.45 -32.88 -3.40
N TYR A 413 -10.54 -32.14 -3.55
CA TYR A 413 -11.45 -31.82 -2.45
C TYR A 413 -12.10 -33.09 -1.89
N HIS A 414 -12.58 -34.00 -2.75
CA HIS A 414 -13.12 -35.28 -2.32
C HIS A 414 -12.09 -36.09 -1.53
N ASP A 415 -10.88 -36.24 -2.06
CA ASP A 415 -9.81 -37.02 -1.42
C ASP A 415 -9.34 -36.40 -0.11
N LEU A 416 -9.13 -35.08 -0.06
CA LEU A 416 -8.73 -34.39 1.17
C LEU A 416 -9.79 -34.50 2.26
N ARG A 417 -11.08 -34.35 1.92
CA ARG A 417 -12.19 -34.51 2.86
C ARG A 417 -12.30 -35.95 3.34
N ALA A 418 -12.15 -36.93 2.45
CA ALA A 418 -12.09 -38.33 2.83
C ALA A 418 -10.95 -38.56 3.82
N LEU A 419 -9.71 -38.17 3.50
CA LEU A 419 -8.55 -38.33 4.39
C LEU A 419 -8.76 -37.67 5.77
N GLU A 420 -9.32 -36.47 5.79
CA GLU A 420 -9.69 -35.77 7.02
C GLU A 420 -10.69 -36.61 7.83
N HIS A 421 -11.73 -37.16 7.21
CA HIS A 421 -12.69 -38.06 7.87
C HIS A 421 -12.01 -39.31 8.43
N ARG A 422 -11.12 -39.96 7.68
CA ARG A 422 -10.44 -41.19 8.13
C ARG A 422 -9.52 -40.92 9.31
N ALA A 423 -8.86 -39.77 9.36
CA ALA A 423 -8.07 -39.35 10.51
C ALA A 423 -8.96 -39.14 11.76
N GLN A 424 -10.10 -38.48 11.60
CA GLN A 424 -11.06 -38.25 12.69
C GLN A 424 -11.70 -39.55 13.20
N MET A 425 -12.02 -40.48 12.30
CA MET A 425 -12.66 -41.76 12.63
C MET A 425 -11.82 -42.67 13.55
N ILE A 426 -10.49 -42.50 13.63
CA ILE A 426 -9.65 -43.38 14.45
C ILE A 426 -10.09 -43.35 15.92
N ALA A 427 -10.34 -42.14 16.43
CA ALA A 427 -10.59 -41.89 17.85
C ALA A 427 -11.74 -40.90 18.14
N ASP A 428 -12.45 -40.39 17.13
CA ASP A 428 -13.39 -39.25 17.23
C ASP A 428 -12.71 -37.96 17.70
N ASP A 429 -11.52 -37.70 17.13
CA ASP A 429 -10.72 -36.51 17.43
C ASP A 429 -10.97 -35.39 16.42
N GLN A 430 -10.98 -34.15 16.89
CA GLN A 430 -10.98 -32.95 16.04
C GLN A 430 -9.57 -32.66 15.54
N THR A 431 -9.12 -33.52 14.64
CA THR A 431 -7.86 -33.36 13.94
C THR A 431 -8.09 -32.99 12.49
N HIS A 432 -7.23 -32.11 11.99
CA HIS A 432 -7.02 -31.86 10.56
C HIS A 432 -5.69 -32.43 10.09
N LYS A 433 -4.89 -33.00 11.01
CA LYS A 433 -3.54 -33.45 10.74
C LYS A 433 -3.47 -34.95 10.51
N LEU A 434 -2.70 -35.33 9.51
CA LEU A 434 -2.27 -36.71 9.36
C LEU A 434 -1.30 -37.10 10.50
N PRO A 435 -1.35 -38.35 11.00
CA PRO A 435 -0.46 -38.76 12.09
C PRO A 435 1.03 -38.69 11.72
N GLU A 436 1.83 -38.15 12.64
CA GLU A 436 3.30 -38.19 12.58
C GLU A 436 3.83 -39.63 12.68
N SER A 437 3.18 -40.45 13.51
CA SER A 437 3.50 -41.87 13.70
C SER A 437 3.16 -42.67 12.45
N ASP A 438 4.13 -43.42 11.92
CA ASP A 438 3.91 -44.33 10.79
C ASP A 438 2.88 -45.42 11.11
N ALA A 439 2.79 -45.86 12.38
CA ALA A 439 1.82 -46.87 12.80
C ALA A 439 0.38 -46.35 12.71
N ASP A 440 0.14 -45.10 13.11
CA ASP A 440 -1.19 -44.50 13.05
C ASP A 440 -1.53 -44.00 11.64
N ARG A 441 -0.54 -43.51 10.90
CA ARG A 441 -0.74 -43.13 9.49
C ARG A 441 -1.08 -44.34 8.61
N LYS A 442 -0.54 -45.54 8.92
CA LYS A 442 -0.98 -46.80 8.29
C LYS A 442 -2.46 -47.10 8.50
N LYS A 443 -3.04 -46.74 9.66
CA LYS A 443 -4.48 -46.91 9.91
C LYS A 443 -5.30 -46.00 9.00
N VAL A 444 -4.91 -44.72 8.87
CA VAL A 444 -5.55 -43.78 7.93
C VAL A 444 -5.41 -44.28 6.49
N ALA A 445 -4.22 -44.70 6.09
CA ALA A 445 -3.96 -45.23 4.76
C ALA A 445 -4.84 -46.46 4.45
N ALA A 446 -5.00 -47.37 5.41
CA ALA A 446 -5.84 -48.54 5.25
C ALA A 446 -7.33 -48.21 5.13
N LEU A 447 -7.84 -47.25 5.92
CA LEU A 447 -9.21 -46.76 5.78
C LEU A 447 -9.46 -46.02 4.46
N TRP A 448 -8.41 -45.58 3.78
CA TRP A 448 -8.45 -44.97 2.43
C TRP A 448 -8.11 -45.98 1.32
N GLY A 449 -7.92 -47.27 1.64
CA GLY A 449 -7.67 -48.34 0.66
C GLY A 449 -6.23 -48.55 0.24
N GLN A 450 -5.27 -47.94 0.93
CA GLN A 450 -3.84 -48.08 0.64
C GLN A 450 -3.14 -48.99 1.66
N GLY A 451 -2.54 -50.08 1.18
CA GLY A 451 -1.71 -50.96 2.02
C GLY A 451 -0.23 -50.56 2.11
N ASN A 452 0.26 -49.77 1.16
CA ASN A 452 1.63 -49.30 1.16
C ASN A 452 1.72 -47.84 1.62
N LEU A 453 2.34 -47.61 2.77
CA LEU A 453 2.47 -46.28 3.38
C LEU A 453 3.25 -45.30 2.49
N ARG A 454 4.27 -45.74 1.75
CA ARG A 454 5.05 -44.85 0.87
C ARG A 454 4.22 -44.39 -0.32
N SER A 455 3.43 -45.28 -0.92
CA SER A 455 2.52 -44.93 -2.01
C SER A 455 1.44 -43.97 -1.55
N PHE A 456 0.89 -44.19 -0.35
CA PHE A 456 -0.02 -43.27 0.31
C PHE A 456 0.61 -41.88 0.51
N ASP A 457 1.80 -41.83 1.13
CA ASP A 457 2.48 -40.57 1.43
C ASP A 457 2.80 -39.77 0.15
N ALA A 458 3.22 -40.47 -0.92
CA ALA A 458 3.50 -39.87 -2.22
C ALA A 458 2.24 -39.34 -2.90
N ALA A 459 1.11 -40.06 -2.82
CA ALA A 459 -0.16 -39.63 -3.38
C ALA A 459 -0.67 -38.34 -2.71
N VAL A 460 -0.65 -38.29 -1.38
CA VAL A 460 -1.03 -37.09 -0.61
C VAL A 460 -0.11 -35.92 -0.95
N GLY A 461 1.22 -36.14 -0.97
CA GLY A 461 2.17 -35.08 -1.31
C GLY A 461 1.97 -34.53 -2.75
N LYS A 462 1.65 -35.40 -3.71
CA LYS A 462 1.32 -34.99 -5.09
C LYS A 462 0.05 -34.14 -5.13
N MET A 463 -0.98 -34.54 -4.38
CA MET A 463 -2.25 -33.83 -4.30
C MET A 463 -2.07 -32.42 -3.71
N LEU A 464 -1.41 -32.31 -2.54
CA LEU A 464 -1.16 -31.01 -1.89
C LEU A 464 -0.38 -30.06 -2.83
N LYS A 465 0.66 -30.55 -3.51
CA LYS A 465 1.42 -29.76 -4.48
C LYS A 465 0.56 -29.26 -5.64
N GLY A 466 -0.31 -30.11 -6.18
CA GLY A 466 -1.16 -29.75 -7.32
C GLY A 466 -2.27 -28.76 -6.96
N VAL A 467 -2.82 -28.83 -5.75
CA VAL A 467 -3.76 -27.81 -5.24
C VAL A 467 -3.03 -26.47 -5.07
N ASN A 468 -1.86 -26.47 -4.41
CA ASN A 468 -1.10 -25.23 -4.17
C ASN A 468 -0.67 -24.55 -5.48
N GLN A 469 -0.30 -25.33 -6.50
CA GLN A 469 0.06 -24.80 -7.81
C GLN A 469 -1.11 -24.07 -8.49
N ARG A 470 -2.33 -24.65 -8.44
CA ARG A 470 -3.53 -24.07 -9.04
C ARG A 470 -4.02 -22.85 -8.27
N TYR A 471 -4.01 -22.94 -6.94
CA TYR A 471 -4.30 -21.79 -6.09
C TYR A 471 -3.35 -20.63 -6.37
N GLY A 472 -2.04 -20.89 -6.46
CA GLY A 472 -1.04 -19.87 -6.79
C GLY A 472 -1.20 -19.28 -8.19
N ALA A 473 -1.74 -20.03 -9.15
CA ALA A 473 -2.01 -19.53 -10.50
C ALA A 473 -3.13 -18.46 -10.55
N LEU A 474 -4.07 -18.47 -9.60
CA LEU A 474 -5.13 -17.47 -9.49
C LEU A 474 -4.57 -16.04 -9.35
N PHE A 475 -3.37 -15.89 -8.78
CA PHE A 475 -2.72 -14.61 -8.51
C PHE A 475 -1.54 -14.31 -9.47
N LYS A 476 -1.32 -15.12 -10.50
CA LYS A 476 -0.24 -14.87 -11.47
C LYS A 476 -0.65 -13.75 -12.44
N GLY A 477 -0.04 -12.58 -12.30
CA GLY A 477 -0.24 -11.43 -13.21
C GLY A 477 -0.90 -10.21 -12.58
N GLU A 478 -1.33 -10.28 -11.32
CA GLU A 478 -1.61 -9.06 -10.55
C GLU A 478 -0.29 -8.30 -10.32
N GLU A 479 -0.28 -6.96 -10.47
CA GLU A 479 0.86 -6.15 -10.02
C GLU A 479 1.17 -6.55 -8.58
N GLU A 480 2.40 -7.01 -8.31
CA GLU A 480 2.81 -7.35 -6.96
C GLU A 480 2.62 -6.12 -6.06
N LEU A 481 1.53 -6.10 -5.29
CA LEU A 481 1.33 -5.14 -4.19
C LEU A 481 2.23 -5.47 -2.98
N SER A 482 3.09 -6.48 -3.12
CA SER A 482 4.25 -6.77 -2.27
C SER A 482 5.47 -6.01 -2.78
N SER A 483 6.24 -5.43 -1.86
CA SER A 483 7.57 -4.91 -2.20
C SER A 483 8.57 -6.06 -2.31
N ARG A 484 9.70 -5.85 -3.00
CA ARG A 484 10.86 -6.75 -2.95
C ARG A 484 11.33 -7.09 -1.53
N PHE A 485 10.94 -6.28 -0.54
CA PHE A 485 11.25 -6.48 0.87
C PHE A 485 10.27 -7.39 1.60
N GLY A 486 9.06 -7.64 1.08
CA GLY A 486 8.06 -8.45 1.77
C GLY A 486 6.62 -7.97 1.58
N SER A 487 5.73 -8.51 2.41
CA SER A 487 4.30 -8.20 2.41
C SER A 487 4.05 -6.75 2.87
N LEU A 488 3.21 -6.01 2.15
CA LEU A 488 2.79 -4.65 2.49
C LEU A 488 1.26 -4.58 2.53
N VAL A 489 0.67 -4.87 3.70
CA VAL A 489 -0.79 -4.92 3.86
C VAL A 489 -1.28 -3.91 4.88
N PHE A 490 -1.98 -2.90 4.38
CA PHE A 490 -2.44 -1.75 5.17
C PHE A 490 -3.96 -1.73 5.41
N THR A 491 -4.68 -2.79 5.05
CA THR A 491 -6.16 -2.81 4.99
C THR A 491 -6.84 -3.48 6.19
N GLY A 492 -6.09 -3.86 7.23
CA GLY A 492 -6.68 -4.38 8.49
C GLY A 492 -7.11 -3.27 9.45
N VAL A 493 -7.77 -3.63 10.55
CA VAL A 493 -8.00 -2.72 11.70
C VAL A 493 -6.72 -2.63 12.55
N GLU A 494 -5.96 -3.72 12.65
CA GLU A 494 -4.67 -3.80 13.35
C GLU A 494 -3.47 -3.75 12.40
N ASP A 495 -2.30 -3.38 12.92
CA ASP A 495 -1.02 -3.45 12.19
C ASP A 495 -0.64 -4.92 11.92
N ASP A 496 -0.36 -5.24 10.66
CA ASP A 496 0.16 -6.55 10.27
C ASP A 496 1.65 -6.65 10.68
N PRO A 497 2.06 -7.62 11.53
CA PRO A 497 3.43 -7.70 12.03
C PRO A 497 4.49 -7.83 10.93
N GLU A 498 4.19 -8.54 9.84
CA GLU A 498 5.10 -8.69 8.70
C GLU A 498 5.21 -7.40 7.89
N THR A 499 4.13 -6.62 7.78
CA THR A 499 4.14 -5.28 7.17
C THR A 499 5.02 -4.33 7.98
N LEU A 500 4.91 -4.32 9.31
CA LEU A 500 5.80 -3.52 10.16
C LEU A 500 7.26 -3.95 10.04
N ALA A 501 7.54 -5.25 10.01
CA ALA A 501 8.88 -5.79 9.78
C ALA A 501 9.42 -5.41 8.38
N THR A 502 8.56 -5.39 7.37
CA THR A 502 8.89 -4.95 6.00
C THR A 502 9.23 -3.47 5.97
N LEU A 503 8.40 -2.60 6.55
CA LEU A 503 8.69 -1.16 6.67
C LEU A 503 10.00 -0.89 7.42
N LYS A 504 10.28 -1.65 8.49
CA LYS A 504 11.56 -1.56 9.20
C LYS A 504 12.76 -1.96 8.33
N ARG A 505 12.63 -3.03 7.51
CA ARG A 505 13.64 -3.42 6.51
C ARG A 505 13.82 -2.36 5.42
N MET A 506 12.77 -1.61 5.09
CA MET A 506 12.79 -0.48 4.16
C MET A 506 13.39 0.80 4.77
N GLY A 507 13.84 0.76 6.03
CA GLY A 507 14.55 1.85 6.68
C GLY A 507 13.68 2.90 7.35
N PHE A 508 12.36 2.68 7.48
CA PHE A 508 11.48 3.58 8.22
C PHE A 508 11.73 3.49 9.74
N SER A 509 11.91 4.65 10.37
CA SER A 509 12.14 4.76 11.82
C SER A 509 10.91 4.45 12.67
N SER A 510 9.71 4.79 12.17
CA SER A 510 8.41 4.60 12.83
C SER A 510 7.43 3.81 11.94
N PRO A 511 7.61 2.49 11.74
CA PRO A 511 6.74 1.66 10.90
C PRO A 511 5.24 1.79 11.21
N GLU A 512 4.87 1.87 12.48
CA GLU A 512 3.48 1.94 12.95
C GLU A 512 2.81 3.23 12.49
N ARG A 513 3.53 4.36 12.56
CA ARG A 513 3.02 5.66 12.08
C ARG A 513 2.82 5.65 10.56
N VAL A 514 3.75 5.04 9.82
CA VAL A 514 3.65 4.92 8.35
C VAL A 514 2.45 4.05 7.98
N ALA A 515 2.31 2.89 8.62
CA ALA A 515 1.19 1.98 8.43
C ALA A 515 -0.16 2.64 8.75
N ALA A 516 -0.27 3.33 9.89
CA ALA A 516 -1.45 4.08 10.28
C ALA A 516 -1.82 5.19 9.28
N THR A 517 -0.82 5.91 8.76
CA THR A 517 -1.02 6.96 7.75
C THR A 517 -1.59 6.38 6.45
N ILE A 518 -0.96 5.34 5.91
CA ILE A 518 -1.40 4.68 4.67
C ILE A 518 -2.78 4.05 4.84
N ARG A 519 -3.04 3.42 6.00
CA ARG A 519 -4.36 2.90 6.36
C ARG A 519 -5.40 4.01 6.38
N GLY A 520 -5.11 5.16 6.98
CA GLY A 520 -6.01 6.32 6.94
C GLY A 520 -6.32 6.81 5.52
N TRP A 521 -5.33 6.80 4.63
CA TRP A 521 -5.54 7.12 3.21
C TRP A 521 -6.43 6.09 2.51
N HIS A 522 -6.25 4.80 2.79
CA HIS A 522 -7.14 3.75 2.32
C HIS A 522 -8.59 3.87 2.81
N HIS A 523 -8.81 4.45 4.01
CA HIS A 523 -10.14 4.76 4.54
C HIS A 523 -10.70 6.10 4.05
N GLY A 524 -9.99 6.82 3.18
CA GLY A 524 -10.46 8.09 2.62
C GLY A 524 -10.43 9.27 3.59
N HIS A 525 -9.57 9.23 4.61
CA HIS A 525 -9.45 10.32 5.60
C HIS A 525 -8.95 11.65 5.00
N ILE A 526 -8.38 11.63 3.79
CA ILE A 526 -7.96 12.84 3.08
C ILE A 526 -8.78 13.02 1.79
N ALA A 527 -8.87 14.26 1.32
CA ALA A 527 -9.60 14.58 0.09
C ALA A 527 -9.09 13.81 -1.14
N ALA A 528 -7.78 13.57 -1.21
CA ALA A 528 -7.16 12.84 -2.31
C ALA A 528 -7.67 11.40 -2.48
N THR A 529 -8.12 10.75 -1.40
CA THR A 529 -8.58 9.35 -1.39
C THR A 529 -10.04 9.22 -0.95
N ARG A 530 -10.81 10.31 -0.97
CA ARG A 530 -12.22 10.31 -0.55
C ARG A 530 -13.14 9.53 -1.49
N THR A 531 -12.83 9.49 -2.79
CA THR A 531 -13.63 8.75 -3.78
C THR A 531 -13.15 7.30 -3.89
N GLU A 532 -14.04 6.41 -4.33
CA GLU A 532 -13.73 4.99 -4.62
C GLU A 532 -12.56 4.88 -5.60
N ARG A 533 -12.65 5.60 -6.72
CA ARG A 533 -11.57 5.67 -7.72
C ARG A 533 -10.25 6.20 -7.15
N GLY A 534 -10.30 7.18 -6.25
CA GLY A 534 -9.12 7.71 -5.58
C GLY A 534 -8.44 6.68 -4.68
N ARG A 535 -9.22 5.81 -4.01
CA ARG A 535 -8.64 4.70 -3.23
C ARG A 535 -8.03 3.63 -4.11
N GLU A 536 -8.69 3.23 -5.21
CA GLU A 536 -8.17 2.25 -6.17
C GLU A 536 -6.81 2.66 -6.78
N LEU A 537 -6.68 3.94 -7.15
CA LEU A 537 -5.43 4.49 -7.67
C LEU A 537 -4.35 4.48 -6.60
N PHE A 538 -4.69 4.88 -5.37
CA PHE A 538 -3.75 4.93 -4.26
C PHE A 538 -3.20 3.55 -3.91
N THR A 539 -4.02 2.50 -3.99
CA THR A 539 -3.59 1.11 -3.74
C THR A 539 -2.45 0.66 -4.63
N ARG A 540 -2.50 1.03 -5.92
CA ARG A 540 -1.40 0.76 -6.84
C ARG A 540 -0.19 1.65 -6.60
N LEU A 541 -0.42 2.86 -6.08
CA LEU A 541 0.62 3.85 -5.82
C LEU A 541 1.38 3.60 -4.51
N ALA A 542 0.74 3.06 -3.48
CA ALA A 542 1.29 2.95 -2.13
C ALA A 542 2.57 2.11 -2.04
N PRO A 543 2.67 0.91 -2.66
CA PRO A 543 3.92 0.15 -2.67
C PRO A 543 5.03 0.90 -3.42
N ARG A 544 4.68 1.55 -4.54
CA ARG A 544 5.61 2.36 -5.34
C ARG A 544 6.14 3.55 -4.54
N LEU A 545 5.29 4.20 -3.75
CA LEU A 545 5.68 5.30 -2.85
C LEU A 545 6.72 4.84 -1.83
N LEU A 546 6.45 3.72 -1.17
CA LEU A 546 7.36 3.17 -0.15
C LEU A 546 8.69 2.72 -0.76
N ASP A 547 8.66 2.08 -1.92
CA ASP A 547 9.88 1.67 -2.64
C ASP A 547 10.69 2.89 -3.10
N ALA A 548 10.04 3.90 -3.66
CA ALA A 548 10.69 5.14 -4.07
C ALA A 548 11.29 5.89 -2.87
N ALA A 549 10.55 5.97 -1.75
CA ALA A 549 11.02 6.60 -0.51
C ALA A 549 12.25 5.88 0.04
N ASN A 550 12.23 4.55 0.11
CA ASN A 550 13.38 3.75 0.52
C ASN A 550 14.57 3.90 -0.44
N ALA A 551 14.33 3.97 -1.76
CA ALA A 551 15.40 4.17 -2.75
C ALA A 551 16.17 5.49 -2.56
N THR A 552 15.57 6.49 -1.90
CA THR A 552 16.27 7.73 -1.52
C THR A 552 17.26 7.53 -0.36
N GLY A 553 17.13 6.49 0.45
CA GLY A 553 17.90 6.32 1.67
C GLY A 553 17.55 7.32 2.79
N ALA A 554 16.53 8.16 2.59
CA ALA A 554 15.89 9.00 3.61
C ALA A 554 14.36 8.79 3.61
N PRO A 555 13.89 7.55 3.83
CA PRO A 555 12.49 7.17 3.65
C PRO A 555 11.52 7.98 4.52
N ASP A 556 11.88 8.27 5.79
CA ASP A 556 11.04 9.07 6.68
C ASP A 556 10.85 10.51 6.18
N ALA A 557 11.91 11.17 5.71
CA ALA A 557 11.82 12.55 5.19
C ALA A 557 10.98 12.60 3.91
N ALA A 558 11.22 11.66 3.00
CA ALA A 558 10.47 11.53 1.75
C ALA A 558 8.98 11.29 2.01
N PHE A 559 8.66 10.31 2.87
CA PHE A 559 7.28 9.93 3.16
C PHE A 559 6.51 11.03 3.90
N ASN A 560 7.11 11.67 4.92
CA ASN A 560 6.42 12.72 5.68
C ASN A 560 6.10 13.93 4.80
N ARG A 561 7.04 14.41 3.97
CA ARG A 561 6.77 15.55 3.07
C ARG A 561 5.81 15.17 1.93
N PHE A 562 5.87 13.94 1.44
CA PHE A 562 4.87 13.43 0.50
C PHE A 562 3.48 13.36 1.15
N ALA A 563 3.38 12.96 2.42
CA ALA A 563 2.13 12.92 3.16
C ALA A 563 1.50 14.31 3.29
N ASP A 564 2.30 15.34 3.62
CA ASP A 564 1.85 16.73 3.68
C ASP A 564 1.33 17.23 2.34
N PHE A 565 2.07 16.93 1.26
CA PHE A 565 1.65 17.23 -0.11
C PHE A 565 0.35 16.50 -0.50
N PHE A 566 0.26 15.21 -0.19
CA PHE A 566 -0.89 14.39 -0.58
C PHE A 566 -2.15 14.80 0.17
N ALA A 567 -2.01 15.21 1.44
CA ALA A 567 -3.10 15.72 2.26
C ALA A 567 -3.63 17.09 1.80
N SER A 568 -2.82 17.91 1.15
CA SER A 568 -3.24 19.25 0.66
C SER A 568 -3.98 19.22 -0.69
N LEU A 569 -3.99 18.07 -1.38
CA LEU A 569 -4.71 17.91 -2.64
C LEU A 569 -6.22 18.00 -2.43
N SER A 570 -6.88 18.88 -3.20
CA SER A 570 -8.35 18.96 -3.24
C SER A 570 -9.00 17.71 -3.87
N SER A 571 -8.30 17.04 -4.77
CA SER A 571 -8.66 15.76 -5.40
C SER A 571 -7.41 14.98 -5.78
N GLY A 572 -7.43 13.66 -5.63
CA GLY A 572 -6.27 12.80 -5.87
C GLY A 572 -6.31 12.01 -7.18
N VAL A 573 -7.49 11.86 -7.81
CA VAL A 573 -7.67 10.96 -8.96
C VAL A 573 -6.74 11.32 -10.12
N GLN A 574 -6.64 12.61 -10.49
CA GLN A 574 -5.82 13.06 -11.61
C GLN A 574 -4.32 12.87 -11.31
N ILE A 575 -3.86 13.35 -10.15
CA ILE A 575 -2.45 13.26 -9.75
C ILE A 575 -1.98 11.81 -9.57
N GLN A 576 -2.79 10.97 -8.94
CA GLN A 576 -2.44 9.56 -8.77
C GLN A 576 -2.44 8.80 -10.11
N SER A 577 -3.40 9.08 -11.00
CA SER A 577 -3.41 8.50 -12.35
C SER A 577 -2.16 8.89 -13.13
N LEU A 578 -1.76 10.15 -13.02
CA LEU A 578 -0.54 10.68 -13.60
C LEU A 578 0.70 9.96 -13.05
N PHE A 579 0.85 9.84 -11.73
CA PHE A 579 2.01 9.16 -11.13
C PHE A 579 2.11 7.69 -11.53
N LEU A 580 0.97 7.01 -11.69
CA LEU A 580 0.95 5.64 -12.19
C LEU A 580 1.34 5.56 -13.67
N ALA A 581 0.90 6.53 -14.48
CA ALA A 581 1.21 6.61 -15.90
C ALA A 581 2.66 7.05 -16.18
N GLN A 582 3.26 7.85 -15.28
CA GLN A 582 4.62 8.39 -15.41
C GLN A 582 5.50 8.06 -14.19
N PRO A 583 5.99 6.81 -14.05
CA PRO A 583 6.78 6.38 -12.89
C PRO A 583 8.05 7.21 -12.65
N ARG A 584 8.73 7.65 -13.71
CA ARG A 584 9.94 8.50 -13.59
C ARG A 584 9.65 9.86 -12.97
N LEU A 585 8.50 10.46 -13.31
CA LEU A 585 8.07 11.73 -12.70
C LEU A 585 7.76 11.50 -11.21
N PHE A 586 7.07 10.41 -10.90
CA PHE A 586 6.76 10.06 -9.52
C PHE A 586 8.03 9.87 -8.67
N GLU A 587 9.01 9.13 -9.17
CA GLU A 587 10.32 8.95 -8.51
C GLU A 587 11.06 10.29 -8.31
N LEU A 588 11.03 11.18 -9.30
CA LEU A 588 11.61 12.52 -9.20
C LEU A 588 10.92 13.35 -8.10
N VAL A 589 9.59 13.33 -8.04
CA VAL A 589 8.83 14.01 -6.98
C VAL A 589 9.21 13.45 -5.62
N VAL A 590 9.32 12.13 -5.46
CA VAL A 590 9.74 11.51 -4.19
C VAL A 590 11.19 11.89 -3.83
N GLN A 591 12.10 12.01 -4.80
CA GLN A 591 13.46 12.51 -4.57
C GLN A 591 13.48 13.98 -4.13
N VAL A 592 12.64 14.83 -4.74
CA VAL A 592 12.44 16.22 -4.31
C VAL A 592 11.92 16.26 -2.87
N MET A 593 10.97 15.39 -2.52
CA MET A 593 10.47 15.25 -1.14
C MET A 593 11.57 14.83 -0.17
N ALA A 594 12.52 13.99 -0.59
CA ALA A 594 13.63 13.57 0.27
C ALA A 594 14.65 14.69 0.49
N PHE A 595 15.13 15.32 -0.59
CA PHE A 595 16.36 16.11 -0.56
C PHE A 595 16.20 17.61 -0.75
N ALA A 596 15.01 18.12 -1.12
CA ALA A 596 14.82 19.55 -1.40
C ALA A 596 13.64 20.13 -0.59
N PRO A 597 13.85 20.44 0.71
CA PRO A 597 12.78 20.86 1.62
C PRO A 597 11.98 22.07 1.13
N ARG A 598 12.66 23.05 0.49
CA ARG A 598 12.03 24.24 -0.08
C ARG A 598 11.11 23.92 -1.26
N LEU A 599 11.55 23.04 -2.16
CA LEU A 599 10.74 22.59 -3.29
C LEU A 599 9.56 21.75 -2.82
N ALA A 600 9.78 20.85 -1.85
CA ALA A 600 8.73 20.04 -1.23
C ALA A 600 7.64 20.91 -0.57
N THR A 601 8.05 21.93 0.20
CA THR A 601 7.12 22.89 0.83
C THR A 601 6.33 23.67 -0.21
N THR A 602 6.98 24.06 -1.31
CA THR A 602 6.32 24.75 -2.43
C THR A 602 5.25 23.87 -3.06
N LEU A 603 5.56 22.60 -3.31
CA LEU A 603 4.62 21.65 -3.90
C LEU A 603 3.44 21.36 -2.97
N ALA A 604 3.68 21.20 -1.67
CA ALA A 604 2.64 20.97 -0.68
C ALA A 604 1.66 22.16 -0.58
N ARG A 605 2.16 23.40 -0.68
CA ARG A 605 1.30 24.60 -0.67
C ARG A 605 0.59 24.85 -2.00
N ARG A 606 1.22 24.47 -3.12
CA ARG A 606 0.70 24.70 -4.47
C ARG A 606 0.84 23.46 -5.35
N PRO A 607 -0.07 22.49 -5.23
CA PRO A 607 -0.03 21.28 -6.04
C PRO A 607 -0.08 21.50 -7.55
N THR A 608 -0.67 22.61 -8.02
CA THR A 608 -0.70 22.98 -9.45
C THR A 608 0.69 23.20 -10.05
N ALA A 609 1.73 23.41 -9.22
CA ALA A 609 3.11 23.47 -9.70
C ALA A 609 3.56 22.16 -10.37
N LEU A 610 2.87 21.04 -10.13
CA LEU A 610 3.09 19.78 -10.85
C LEU A 610 2.75 19.88 -12.34
N ASP A 611 1.78 20.70 -12.74
CA ASP A 611 1.36 20.82 -14.14
C ASP A 611 2.53 21.28 -15.02
N ALA A 612 3.41 22.11 -14.45
CA ALA A 612 4.62 22.59 -15.10
C ALA A 612 5.66 21.48 -15.37
N LEU A 613 5.59 20.34 -14.67
CA LEU A 613 6.44 19.17 -14.86
C LEU A 613 5.91 18.20 -15.92
N LEU A 614 4.66 18.39 -16.38
CA LEU A 614 4.01 17.53 -17.37
C LEU A 614 4.29 17.91 -18.81
N ASP A 615 4.69 19.15 -19.02
CA ASP A 615 5.05 19.66 -20.33
C ASP A 615 6.28 18.90 -20.86
N PRO A 616 6.25 18.28 -22.04
CA PRO A 616 7.43 17.69 -22.67
C PRO A 616 8.61 18.69 -22.81
N ALA A 617 8.31 19.99 -22.95
CA ALA A 617 9.32 21.04 -22.96
C ALA A 617 10.00 21.24 -21.59
N PHE A 618 9.48 20.65 -20.52
CA PHE A 618 10.10 20.69 -19.18
C PHE A 618 11.51 20.09 -19.16
N PHE A 619 11.84 19.15 -20.04
CA PHE A 619 13.21 18.62 -20.16
C PHE A 619 14.00 19.22 -21.34
N GLY A 620 13.40 20.17 -22.08
CA GLY A 620 14.06 20.92 -23.16
C GLY A 620 14.81 22.16 -22.66
N PRO A 621 15.15 23.14 -23.53
CA PRO A 621 15.79 24.39 -23.12
C PRO A 621 14.99 25.16 -22.03
N MET A 622 15.70 25.87 -21.13
CA MET A 622 15.05 26.73 -20.12
C MET A 622 14.72 28.08 -20.73
N GLU A 623 13.53 28.22 -21.30
CA GLU A 623 13.04 29.49 -21.82
C GLU A 623 12.29 30.28 -20.74
N MET A 624 12.68 31.54 -20.55
CA MET A 624 11.93 32.47 -19.71
C MET A 624 10.78 33.10 -20.50
N PRO A 625 9.66 33.48 -19.85
CA PRO A 625 8.63 34.28 -20.48
C PRO A 625 9.21 35.57 -21.08
N SER A 626 8.70 35.98 -22.26
CA SER A 626 9.14 37.19 -22.94
C SER A 626 8.62 38.48 -22.27
N GLU A 627 7.50 38.38 -21.55
CA GLU A 627 6.83 39.52 -20.92
C GLU A 627 6.39 39.17 -19.49
N VAL A 628 6.25 40.22 -18.67
CA VAL A 628 5.76 40.10 -17.30
C VAL A 628 4.24 40.23 -17.25
N PRO A 629 3.53 39.40 -16.47
CA PRO A 629 2.07 39.38 -16.44
C PRO A 629 1.47 40.43 -15.48
N TRP A 630 2.05 41.63 -15.38
CA TRP A 630 1.56 42.70 -14.51
C TRP A 630 1.68 44.08 -15.16
N ASP A 631 0.82 45.00 -14.74
CA ASP A 631 0.83 46.39 -15.18
C ASP A 631 1.80 47.20 -14.32
N PRO A 632 2.86 47.82 -14.90
CA PRO A 632 3.83 48.60 -14.14
C PRO A 632 3.24 49.86 -13.50
N SER A 633 2.06 50.34 -13.91
CA SER A 633 1.39 51.47 -13.25
C SER A 633 0.87 51.13 -11.84
N GLU A 634 0.72 49.84 -11.52
CA GLU A 634 0.27 49.34 -10.23
C GLU A 634 1.42 48.73 -9.42
N PHE A 635 2.06 49.53 -8.56
CA PHE A 635 3.29 49.13 -7.87
C PHE A 635 3.13 47.91 -6.93
N GLU A 636 2.18 47.94 -6.00
CA GLU A 636 1.97 46.84 -5.03
C GLU A 636 1.49 45.54 -5.71
N PRO A 637 0.50 45.56 -6.64
CA PRO A 637 0.14 44.36 -7.41
C PRO A 637 1.30 43.77 -8.22
N SER A 638 2.17 44.62 -8.80
CA SER A 638 3.38 44.19 -9.51
C SER A 638 4.34 43.43 -8.58
N MET A 639 4.51 43.89 -7.34
CA MET A 639 5.36 43.22 -6.34
C MET A 639 4.87 41.80 -6.03
N ASP A 640 3.56 41.62 -5.85
CA ASP A 640 2.97 40.31 -5.58
C ASP A 640 3.00 39.38 -6.81
N ALA A 641 2.75 39.93 -8.00
CA ALA A 641 2.84 39.18 -9.26
C ALA A 641 4.27 38.69 -9.54
N ALA A 642 5.28 39.53 -9.31
CA ALA A 642 6.68 39.17 -9.44
C ALA A 642 7.07 38.00 -8.52
N ARG A 643 6.59 37.99 -7.26
CA ARG A 643 6.83 36.89 -6.32
C ARG A 643 6.17 35.57 -6.76
N ARG A 644 4.95 35.64 -7.30
CA ARG A 644 4.26 34.46 -7.87
C ARG A 644 5.03 33.90 -9.06
N LEU A 645 5.49 34.76 -9.98
CA LEU A 645 6.28 34.37 -11.15
C LEU A 645 7.63 33.76 -10.73
N PHE A 646 8.36 34.43 -9.83
CA PHE A 646 9.63 33.97 -9.32
C PHE A 646 9.53 32.58 -8.70
N ARG A 647 8.56 32.35 -7.81
CA ARG A 647 8.40 31.02 -7.18
C ARG A 647 8.12 29.92 -8.18
N ASP A 648 7.28 30.20 -9.18
CA ASP A 648 6.92 29.23 -10.22
C ASP A 648 8.14 28.85 -11.07
N GLN A 649 8.86 29.84 -11.59
CA GLN A 649 10.05 29.58 -12.41
C GLN A 649 11.22 29.02 -11.58
N ALA A 650 11.46 29.53 -10.37
CA ALA A 650 12.49 28.99 -9.48
C ALA A 650 12.22 27.54 -9.08
N PHE A 651 10.95 27.15 -8.90
CA PHE A 651 10.58 25.75 -8.70
C PHE A 651 10.94 24.90 -9.91
N ARG A 652 10.59 25.34 -11.13
CA ARG A 652 10.92 24.61 -12.38
C ARG A 652 12.43 24.43 -12.55
N ILE A 653 13.21 25.49 -12.34
CA ILE A 653 14.67 25.44 -12.40
C ILE A 653 15.21 24.47 -11.33
N GLY A 654 14.73 24.57 -10.09
CA GLY A 654 15.15 23.70 -9.00
C GLY A 654 14.87 22.21 -9.24
N VAL A 655 13.71 21.86 -9.79
CA VAL A 655 13.39 20.45 -10.12
C VAL A 655 14.28 19.93 -11.25
N ARG A 656 14.66 20.75 -12.24
CA ARG A 656 15.61 20.37 -13.31
C ARG A 656 17.03 20.12 -12.78
N VAL A 657 17.45 20.89 -11.77
CA VAL A 657 18.72 20.63 -11.05
C VAL A 657 18.65 19.28 -10.36
N MET A 658 17.53 18.98 -9.68
CA MET A 658 17.33 17.71 -8.98
C MET A 658 17.26 16.49 -9.92
N SER A 659 16.73 16.63 -11.14
CA SER A 659 16.72 15.55 -12.14
C SER A 659 18.09 15.27 -12.76
N GLY A 660 19.06 16.17 -12.59
CA GLY A 660 20.40 16.05 -13.19
C GLY A 660 20.40 16.16 -14.72
N THR A 661 19.38 16.81 -15.29
CA THR A 661 19.20 16.96 -16.76
C THR A 661 19.69 18.31 -17.28
N ALA A 662 20.08 19.23 -16.40
CA ALA A 662 20.59 20.56 -16.78
C ALA A 662 22.03 20.75 -16.31
N ASP A 663 22.86 21.34 -17.17
CA ASP A 663 24.23 21.78 -16.88
C ASP A 663 24.20 23.02 -15.96
N ALA A 664 25.16 23.17 -15.03
CA ALA A 664 25.17 24.35 -14.17
C ALA A 664 25.27 25.68 -14.89
N ARG A 665 25.87 25.73 -16.08
CA ARG A 665 25.87 26.95 -16.90
C ARG A 665 24.45 27.35 -17.27
N ASP A 666 23.65 26.40 -17.72
CA ASP A 666 22.26 26.65 -18.10
C ASP A 666 21.42 27.02 -16.88
N VAL A 667 21.65 26.36 -15.74
CA VAL A 667 20.96 26.67 -14.48
C VAL A 667 21.31 28.06 -13.97
N GLY A 668 22.60 28.42 -13.95
CA GLY A 668 23.06 29.73 -13.52
C GLY A 668 22.53 30.85 -14.40
N ARG A 669 22.52 30.61 -15.72
CA ARG A 669 21.90 31.50 -16.69
C ARG A 669 20.39 31.61 -16.48
N ALA A 670 19.67 30.51 -16.24
CA ALA A 670 18.23 30.54 -16.02
C ALA A 670 17.84 31.33 -14.75
N PHE A 671 18.59 31.18 -13.65
CA PHE A 671 18.35 32.00 -12.45
C PHE A 671 18.65 33.49 -12.70
N ALA A 672 19.70 33.80 -13.47
CA ALA A 672 20.03 35.17 -13.84
C ALA A 672 19.00 35.79 -14.81
N ASP A 673 18.55 35.04 -15.81
CA ASP A 673 17.49 35.48 -16.73
C ASP A 673 16.16 35.68 -15.99
N LEU A 674 15.86 34.87 -14.97
CA LEU A 674 14.73 35.10 -14.08
C LEU A 674 14.90 36.39 -13.27
N GLY A 675 16.11 36.65 -12.74
CA GLY A 675 16.44 37.92 -12.09
C GLY A 675 16.26 39.12 -13.02
N ASP A 676 16.77 39.03 -14.24
CA ASP A 676 16.66 40.05 -15.28
C ASP A 676 15.19 40.33 -15.62
N LEU A 677 14.36 39.30 -15.80
CA LEU A 677 12.94 39.44 -16.09
C LEU A 677 12.20 40.15 -14.96
N ILE A 678 12.47 39.76 -13.71
CA ILE A 678 11.86 40.34 -12.52
C ILE A 678 12.27 41.81 -12.36
N VAL A 679 13.57 42.12 -12.47
CA VAL A 679 14.05 43.51 -12.41
C VAL A 679 13.52 44.32 -13.60
N GLY A 680 13.49 43.74 -14.80
CA GLY A 680 12.99 44.38 -16.01
C GLY A 680 11.51 44.74 -15.93
N GLY A 681 10.71 43.99 -15.17
CA GLY A 681 9.30 44.32 -14.90
C GLY A 681 9.07 45.21 -13.68
N LEU A 682 9.90 45.12 -12.64
CA LEU A 682 9.76 45.93 -11.42
C LEU A 682 10.44 47.31 -11.51
N ALA A 683 11.47 47.48 -12.36
CA ALA A 683 12.10 48.76 -12.57
C ALA A 683 11.14 49.79 -13.22
N PRO A 684 10.39 49.48 -14.29
CA PRO A 684 9.34 50.37 -14.79
C PRO A 684 8.30 50.71 -13.72
N ALA A 685 7.89 49.73 -12.90
CA ALA A 685 6.92 49.96 -11.84
C ALA A 685 7.45 50.88 -10.72
N ALA A 686 8.72 50.70 -10.33
CA ALA A 686 9.38 51.57 -9.37
C ALA A 686 9.54 53.00 -9.91
N LEU A 687 9.83 53.16 -11.21
CA LEU A 687 9.91 54.46 -11.85
C LEU A 687 8.54 55.14 -11.89
N ALA A 688 7.49 54.44 -12.36
CA ALA A 688 6.13 54.96 -12.41
C ALA A 688 5.62 55.39 -11.02
N GLU A 689 5.95 54.65 -9.95
CA GLU A 689 5.58 55.03 -8.58
C GLU A 689 6.30 56.30 -8.11
N VAL A 690 7.57 56.48 -8.48
CA VAL A 690 8.33 57.69 -8.14
C VAL A 690 7.80 58.89 -8.92
N GLU A 691 7.45 58.72 -10.20
CA GLU A 691 6.81 59.74 -11.03
C GLU A 691 5.42 60.11 -10.50
N ARG A 692 4.63 59.13 -10.05
CA ARG A 692 3.31 59.37 -9.43
C ARG A 692 3.42 60.20 -8.15
N LEU A 693 4.46 59.99 -7.34
CA LEU A 693 4.69 60.71 -6.08
C LEU A 693 5.36 62.09 -6.30
N GLY A 694 6.27 62.18 -7.26
CA GLY A 694 7.23 63.27 -7.46
C GLY A 694 7.03 64.13 -8.69
N GLY A 695 6.22 63.69 -9.65
CA GLY A 695 6.16 64.19 -11.03
C GLY A 695 7.23 63.58 -11.91
N ALA A 696 7.04 63.59 -13.23
CA ALA A 696 8.04 63.07 -14.17
C ALA A 696 9.35 63.88 -14.10
N PHE A 697 10.47 63.26 -14.46
CA PHE A 697 11.77 63.91 -14.55
C PHE A 697 12.38 63.68 -15.93
N PRO A 698 12.84 64.71 -16.66
CA PRO A 698 13.45 64.56 -17.98
C PRO A 698 14.89 64.06 -17.85
N GLY A 699 15.05 62.74 -17.94
CA GLY A 699 16.34 62.06 -17.89
C GLY A 699 16.21 60.56 -18.13
N GLN A 700 17.34 59.86 -18.03
CA GLN A 700 17.45 58.44 -18.31
C GLN A 700 18.13 57.69 -17.15
N VAL A 701 17.77 56.43 -16.96
CA VAL A 701 18.32 55.57 -15.91
C VAL A 701 18.55 54.15 -16.42
N ALA A 702 19.60 53.51 -15.94
CA ALA A 702 19.94 52.11 -16.20
C ALA A 702 20.18 51.38 -14.89
N VAL A 703 19.80 50.09 -14.85
CA VAL A 703 20.09 49.16 -13.77
C VAL A 703 21.14 48.19 -14.27
N VAL A 704 22.25 48.11 -13.55
CA VAL A 704 23.42 47.28 -13.83
C VAL A 704 23.47 46.17 -12.78
N ALA A 705 23.47 44.92 -13.23
CA ALA A 705 23.76 43.77 -12.38
C ALA A 705 25.27 43.54 -12.32
N LEU A 706 25.78 43.29 -11.11
CA LEU A 706 27.15 42.91 -10.84
C LEU A 706 27.19 41.50 -10.21
N GLY A 707 28.37 41.06 -9.79
CA GLY A 707 28.53 39.80 -9.07
C GLY A 707 27.98 38.60 -9.84
N LYS A 708 27.25 37.72 -9.15
CA LYS A 708 26.70 36.49 -9.75
C LYS A 708 25.54 36.74 -10.71
N ALA A 709 24.76 37.80 -10.49
CA ALA A 709 23.67 38.20 -11.41
C ALA A 709 24.22 38.76 -12.73
N GLY A 710 25.27 39.58 -12.63
CA GLY A 710 25.98 40.14 -13.78
C GLY A 710 26.65 39.06 -14.63
N SER A 711 27.40 38.15 -14.01
CA SER A 711 28.11 37.05 -14.69
C SER A 711 27.21 35.87 -15.11
N ARG A 712 25.92 35.93 -14.79
CA ARG A 712 24.94 34.85 -15.06
C ARG A 712 25.31 33.50 -14.40
N GLU A 713 25.82 33.56 -13.18
CA GLU A 713 26.24 32.40 -12.37
C GLU A 713 25.42 32.32 -11.07
N MET A 714 24.15 32.72 -11.13
CA MET A 714 23.26 32.74 -9.97
C MET A 714 22.90 31.33 -9.50
N THR A 715 22.59 31.21 -8.22
CA THR A 715 22.04 30.00 -7.59
C THR A 715 20.69 30.35 -6.97
N ALA A 716 19.93 29.33 -6.54
CA ALA A 716 18.63 29.52 -5.88
C ALA A 716 18.65 30.38 -4.58
N LYS A 717 19.84 30.72 -4.08
CA LYS A 717 20.06 31.53 -2.86
C LYS A 717 20.98 32.73 -3.13
N SER A 718 21.13 33.15 -4.38
CA SER A 718 21.95 34.30 -4.74
C SER A 718 21.25 35.62 -4.46
N ASP A 719 22.02 36.57 -3.93
CA ASP A 719 21.60 37.98 -3.80
C ASP A 719 21.68 38.68 -5.17
N LEU A 720 21.01 39.83 -5.29
CA LEU A 720 21.11 40.71 -6.44
C LEU A 720 22.06 41.87 -6.14
N ASP A 721 23.28 41.79 -6.66
CA ASP A 721 24.24 42.90 -6.65
C ASP A 721 23.85 43.91 -7.74
N LEU A 722 23.33 45.09 -7.37
CA LEU A 722 22.81 46.08 -8.31
C LEU A 722 23.48 47.45 -8.16
N MET A 723 23.59 48.17 -9.27
CA MET A 723 23.97 49.58 -9.34
C MET A 723 23.03 50.30 -10.31
N THR A 724 22.69 51.55 -10.03
CA THR A 724 21.91 52.39 -10.95
C THR A 724 22.76 53.54 -11.49
N LEU A 725 22.71 53.73 -12.80
CA LEU A 725 23.35 54.84 -13.51
C LEU A 725 22.27 55.77 -14.05
N TYR A 726 22.39 57.07 -13.88
CA TYR A 726 21.41 58.02 -14.42
C TYR A 726 22.05 59.22 -15.12
N ALA A 727 21.34 59.81 -16.07
CA ALA A 727 21.72 61.07 -16.72
C ALA A 727 20.49 61.98 -16.84
N ALA A 728 20.61 63.24 -16.43
CA ALA A 728 19.58 64.25 -16.71
C ALA A 728 19.72 64.75 -18.16
N ASP A 729 18.60 65.07 -18.81
CA ASP A 729 18.60 65.56 -20.20
C ASP A 729 19.04 67.04 -20.34
N ALA A 730 19.38 67.70 -19.23
CA ALA A 730 19.66 69.13 -19.19
C ALA A 730 21.07 69.49 -19.69
N PRO A 731 21.23 70.50 -20.56
CA PRO A 731 22.51 71.14 -20.80
C PRO A 731 22.92 71.99 -19.58
N ALA A 732 24.21 71.98 -19.24
CA ALA A 732 24.81 72.57 -18.03
C ALA A 732 24.62 74.09 -17.81
N ALA A 733 23.84 74.78 -18.66
CA ALA A 733 23.76 76.24 -18.71
C ALA A 733 22.38 76.83 -18.31
N GLN A 734 21.38 76.03 -17.90
CA GLN A 734 20.01 76.56 -17.77
C GLN A 734 19.21 75.98 -16.58
N GLY A 735 19.50 76.46 -15.36
CA GLY A 735 18.72 76.20 -14.15
C GLY A 735 18.68 74.74 -13.68
N ASP A 736 18.39 74.52 -12.39
CA ASP A 736 18.21 73.17 -11.87
C ASP A 736 16.92 72.57 -12.46
N VAL A 737 17.07 71.59 -13.36
CA VAL A 737 15.95 70.77 -13.84
C VAL A 737 15.46 69.92 -12.67
N VAL A 738 14.16 70.02 -12.39
CA VAL A 738 13.51 69.36 -11.25
C VAL A 738 12.27 68.58 -11.68
N SER A 739 11.84 67.63 -10.84
CA SER A 739 10.64 66.83 -11.09
C SER A 739 9.36 67.67 -11.05
N GLU A 740 8.38 67.34 -11.90
CA GLU A 740 7.23 68.21 -12.20
C GLU A 740 6.33 68.57 -11.00
N ILE A 741 6.19 67.69 -10.00
CA ILE A 741 5.25 67.88 -8.89
C ILE A 741 5.95 68.30 -7.60
N LYS A 742 7.05 67.62 -7.23
CA LYS A 742 7.74 67.82 -5.95
C LYS A 742 9.03 68.63 -6.06
N GLY A 743 9.46 68.98 -7.27
CA GLY A 743 10.67 69.77 -7.48
C GLY A 743 11.95 69.04 -7.04
N TRP A 744 12.01 67.72 -7.18
CA TRP A 744 13.22 66.95 -6.82
C TRP A 744 14.30 67.13 -7.88
N SER A 745 15.54 67.36 -7.43
CA SER A 745 16.73 67.30 -8.29
C SER A 745 16.97 65.87 -8.78
N ALA A 746 17.79 65.72 -9.83
CA ALA A 746 18.08 64.41 -10.45
C ALA A 746 18.60 63.38 -9.44
N ASP A 747 19.55 63.76 -8.58
CA ASP A 747 20.13 62.89 -7.55
C ASP A 747 19.06 62.38 -6.57
N VAL A 748 18.15 63.24 -6.13
CA VAL A 748 17.05 62.87 -5.24
C VAL A 748 16.04 61.96 -5.96
N PHE A 749 15.67 62.30 -7.19
CA PHE A 749 14.72 61.53 -7.98
C PHE A 749 15.21 60.09 -8.22
N TYR A 750 16.45 59.93 -8.72
CA TYR A 750 17.00 58.61 -9.02
C TYR A 750 17.45 57.83 -7.77
N ALA A 751 17.81 58.51 -6.68
CA ALA A 751 17.98 57.84 -5.39
C ALA A 751 16.66 57.23 -4.90
N ARG A 752 15.53 57.94 -5.03
CA ARG A 752 14.19 57.42 -4.69
C ARG A 752 13.78 56.26 -5.59
N PHE A 753 14.05 56.34 -6.90
CA PHE A 753 13.88 55.22 -7.83
C PHE A 753 14.63 53.98 -7.35
N THR A 754 15.92 54.13 -7.05
CA THR A 754 16.77 53.01 -6.66
C THR A 754 16.30 52.40 -5.33
N GLN A 755 15.92 53.23 -4.37
CA GLN A 755 15.34 52.78 -3.09
C GLN A 755 13.99 52.06 -3.30
N ARG A 756 13.15 52.56 -4.21
CA ARG A 756 11.85 51.96 -4.51
C ARG A 756 12.00 50.61 -5.19
N LEU A 757 12.92 50.49 -6.15
CA LEU A 757 13.27 49.23 -6.80
C LEU A 757 13.85 48.22 -5.78
N ALA A 758 14.81 48.65 -4.95
CA ALA A 758 15.36 47.82 -3.89
C ALA A 758 14.26 47.31 -2.94
N SER A 759 13.34 48.20 -2.53
CA SER A 759 12.19 47.82 -1.71
C SER A 759 11.24 46.84 -2.41
N ALA A 760 10.98 47.01 -3.71
CA ALA A 760 10.13 46.08 -4.48
C ALA A 760 10.71 44.66 -4.49
N LEU A 761 12.04 44.56 -4.56
CA LEU A 761 12.80 43.31 -4.61
C LEU A 761 12.99 42.64 -3.24
N SER A 762 13.15 43.41 -2.15
CA SER A 762 13.51 42.85 -0.84
C SER A 762 12.39 42.83 0.21
N ALA A 763 11.39 43.71 0.12
CA ALA A 763 10.36 43.79 1.16
C ALA A 763 9.50 42.52 1.20
N PRO A 764 9.12 42.01 2.39
CA PRO A 764 8.16 40.90 2.47
C PRO A 764 6.75 41.37 2.09
N THR A 765 6.02 40.56 1.32
CA THR A 765 4.59 40.79 1.02
C THR A 765 3.73 39.62 1.50
N ALA A 766 2.42 39.63 1.21
CA ALA A 766 1.54 38.47 1.43
C ALA A 766 2.02 37.21 0.68
N GLU A 767 2.77 37.43 -0.40
CA GLU A 767 3.38 36.37 -1.20
C GLU A 767 4.80 36.01 -0.71
N GLY A 768 5.32 36.61 0.37
CA GLY A 768 6.63 36.30 0.95
C GLY A 768 7.78 37.16 0.40
N THR A 769 9.01 36.62 0.44
CA THR A 769 10.25 37.31 0.03
C THR A 769 10.64 36.97 -1.41
N LEU A 770 11.45 37.84 -2.03
CA LEU A 770 11.89 37.69 -3.43
C LEU A 770 13.43 37.60 -3.52
N TYR A 771 14.15 38.71 -3.39
CA TYR A 771 15.62 38.73 -3.37
C TYR A 771 16.16 39.63 -2.25
N GLU A 772 17.32 39.28 -1.68
CA GLU A 772 18.15 40.26 -1.00
C GLU A 772 18.87 41.12 -2.06
N VAL A 773 18.95 42.43 -1.82
CA VAL A 773 19.58 43.38 -2.75
C VAL A 773 20.82 43.97 -2.08
N ASP A 774 21.98 43.82 -2.73
CA ASP A 774 23.22 44.47 -2.33
C ASP A 774 23.57 45.59 -3.32
N LEU A 775 23.70 46.82 -2.79
CA LEU A 775 24.07 48.01 -3.56
C LEU A 775 25.53 48.44 -3.30
N LYS A 776 26.32 47.66 -2.55
CA LYS A 776 27.67 48.08 -2.08
C LYS A 776 28.73 48.06 -3.17
N LEU A 777 28.50 47.42 -4.32
CA LEU A 777 29.47 47.38 -5.43
C LEU A 777 29.42 48.61 -6.34
N ARG A 778 28.69 49.67 -5.94
CA ARG A 778 28.71 50.98 -6.60
C ARG A 778 29.99 51.77 -6.26
N PRO A 779 30.42 52.72 -7.11
CA PRO A 779 31.52 53.65 -6.81
C PRO A 779 31.51 54.20 -5.39
N SER A 780 32.68 54.20 -4.73
CA SER A 780 32.83 54.60 -3.31
C SER A 780 32.06 53.72 -2.29
N GLY A 781 31.57 52.56 -2.73
CA GLY A 781 30.91 51.55 -1.91
C GLY A 781 29.71 52.06 -1.12
N SER A 782 29.59 51.68 0.15
CA SER A 782 28.50 52.11 1.03
C SER A 782 28.48 53.62 1.32
N LYS A 783 29.59 54.33 1.06
CA LYS A 783 29.72 55.78 1.26
C LYS A 783 29.31 56.59 0.02
N GLY A 784 29.23 55.95 -1.15
CA GLY A 784 28.78 56.58 -2.40
C GLY A 784 27.26 56.77 -2.47
N PRO A 785 26.78 57.63 -3.38
CA PRO A 785 25.34 57.85 -3.56
C PRO A 785 24.64 56.56 -3.99
N VAL A 786 23.38 56.37 -3.59
CA VAL A 786 22.61 55.15 -3.88
C VAL A 786 22.32 55.01 -5.38
N ALA A 787 22.21 56.13 -6.10
CA ALA A 787 22.17 56.20 -7.55
C ALA A 787 23.35 57.05 -8.05
N VAL A 788 24.05 56.60 -9.09
CA VAL A 788 25.29 57.23 -9.56
C VAL A 788 25.00 58.01 -10.84
N SER A 789 25.40 59.28 -10.90
CA SER A 789 25.27 60.04 -12.13
C SER A 789 26.26 59.52 -13.18
N PHE A 790 25.88 59.55 -14.45
CA PHE A 790 26.69 59.00 -15.53
C PHE A 790 28.06 59.69 -15.62
N ALA A 791 28.09 61.01 -15.45
CA ALA A 791 29.35 61.78 -15.43
C ALA A 791 30.23 61.38 -14.25
N ALA A 792 29.66 61.21 -13.04
CA ALA A 792 30.43 60.77 -11.88
C ALA A 792 30.98 59.35 -12.05
N PHE A 793 30.25 58.46 -12.73
CA PHE A 793 30.75 57.13 -13.08
C PHE A 793 31.96 57.20 -14.01
N GLU A 794 31.88 57.99 -15.09
CA GLU A 794 32.98 58.17 -16.05
C GLU A 794 34.23 58.77 -15.38
N ASP A 795 34.05 59.82 -14.58
CA ASP A 795 35.12 60.49 -13.83
C ASP A 795 35.76 59.55 -12.78
N TYR A 796 34.94 58.80 -12.03
CA TYR A 796 35.42 57.90 -10.98
C TYR A 796 36.34 56.81 -11.53
N TYR A 797 35.89 56.11 -12.57
CA TYR A 797 36.69 55.08 -13.22
C TYR A 797 37.83 55.64 -14.08
N GLU A 798 37.94 56.97 -14.21
CA GLU A 798 39.07 57.65 -14.86
C GLU A 798 40.20 57.95 -13.88
N ARG A 799 39.87 58.31 -12.63
CA ARG A 799 40.83 58.92 -11.71
C ARG A 799 40.96 58.23 -10.36
N GLU A 800 39.93 57.54 -9.88
CA GLU A 800 39.78 57.19 -8.46
C GLU A 800 39.49 55.70 -8.19
N SER A 801 39.33 54.86 -9.22
CA SER A 801 38.96 53.44 -9.03
C SER A 801 40.07 52.57 -8.46
N GLU A 802 39.73 51.76 -7.46
CA GLU A 802 40.60 50.69 -6.94
C GLU A 802 40.54 49.42 -7.80
N THR A 803 41.60 48.61 -7.78
CA THR A 803 41.69 47.38 -8.60
C THR A 803 40.53 46.42 -8.34
N TRP A 804 40.08 46.27 -7.08
CA TRP A 804 38.97 45.37 -6.74
C TRP A 804 37.61 45.81 -7.32
N GLU A 805 37.39 47.12 -7.49
CA GLU A 805 36.16 47.64 -8.11
C GLU A 805 36.13 47.31 -9.60
N LEU A 806 37.29 47.39 -10.27
CA LEU A 806 37.44 47.00 -11.67
C LEU A 806 37.26 45.50 -11.87
N LEU A 807 37.78 44.67 -10.96
CA LEU A 807 37.54 43.22 -10.96
C LEU A 807 36.04 42.93 -10.84
N ALA A 808 35.30 43.62 -9.96
CA ALA A 808 33.85 43.51 -9.88
C ALA A 808 33.15 43.99 -11.17
N LEU A 809 33.66 45.06 -11.79
CA LEU A 809 33.11 45.65 -13.01
C LEU A 809 33.23 44.72 -14.24
N THR A 810 34.21 43.82 -14.29
CA THR A 810 34.31 42.81 -15.38
C THR A 810 33.05 41.95 -15.53
N ARG A 811 32.28 41.78 -14.44
CA ARG A 811 31.03 41.00 -14.40
C ARG A 811 29.80 41.87 -14.64
N ALA A 812 29.96 43.18 -14.79
CA ALA A 812 28.85 44.11 -14.86
C ALA A 812 28.08 43.98 -16.18
N ARG A 813 26.74 44.00 -16.08
CA ARG A 813 25.84 43.88 -17.23
C ARG A 813 24.62 44.78 -17.04
N VAL A 814 24.26 45.53 -18.07
CA VAL A 814 23.04 46.34 -18.03
C VAL A 814 21.82 45.45 -18.26
N ILE A 815 20.99 45.29 -17.23
CA ILE A 815 19.84 44.38 -17.25
C ILE A 815 18.54 45.10 -17.59
N TRP A 816 18.47 46.41 -17.33
CA TRP A 816 17.34 47.24 -17.70
C TRP A 816 17.79 48.70 -17.90
N ALA A 817 17.14 49.44 -18.80
CA ALA A 817 17.32 50.89 -18.92
C ALA A 817 16.04 51.54 -19.45
N SER A 818 15.86 52.83 -19.17
CA SER A 818 14.70 53.61 -19.64
C SER A 818 14.68 53.79 -21.15
N SER A 819 15.81 53.64 -21.85
CA SER A 819 15.87 53.61 -23.31
C SER A 819 16.95 52.64 -23.83
N PRO A 820 16.78 52.04 -25.03
CA PRO A 820 17.82 51.24 -25.67
C PRO A 820 19.12 52.01 -25.93
N ALA A 821 19.01 53.32 -26.24
CA ALA A 821 20.17 54.18 -26.44
C ALA A 821 20.97 54.38 -25.15
N PHE A 822 20.30 54.56 -24.02
CA PHE A 822 20.98 54.68 -22.72
C PHE A 822 21.64 53.38 -22.30
N LYS A 823 20.99 52.24 -22.57
CA LYS A 823 21.58 50.92 -22.33
C LYS A 823 22.92 50.78 -23.05
N ALA A 824 22.95 51.03 -24.36
CA ALA A 824 24.18 50.96 -25.16
C ALA A 824 25.25 51.95 -24.65
N ARG A 825 24.84 53.16 -24.22
CA ARG A 825 25.75 54.15 -23.64
C ARG A 825 26.38 53.65 -22.32
N ALA A 826 25.59 53.07 -21.42
CA ALA A 826 26.06 52.51 -20.16
C ALA A 826 26.97 51.29 -20.37
N GLU A 827 26.61 50.39 -21.29
CA GLU A 827 27.46 49.25 -21.69
C GLU A 827 28.81 49.74 -22.24
N GLY A 828 28.79 50.75 -23.12
CA GLY A 828 30.00 51.35 -23.67
C GLY A 828 30.90 52.01 -22.62
N ALA A 829 30.33 52.68 -21.61
CA ALA A 829 31.10 53.27 -20.52
C ALA A 829 31.76 52.21 -19.62
N ILE A 830 31.07 51.10 -19.35
CA ILE A 830 31.63 49.95 -18.63
C ILE A 830 32.79 49.35 -19.44
N GLU A 831 32.59 49.10 -20.73
CA GLU A 831 33.64 48.57 -21.60
C GLU A 831 34.84 49.52 -21.68
N ALA A 832 34.61 50.83 -21.83
CA ALA A 832 35.66 51.83 -21.85
C ALA A 832 36.48 51.83 -20.54
N ALA A 833 35.81 51.71 -19.38
CA ALA A 833 36.49 51.57 -18.10
C ALA A 833 37.37 50.31 -18.06
N LEU A 834 36.89 49.16 -18.53
CA LEU A 834 37.65 47.91 -18.54
C LEU A 834 38.84 47.93 -19.51
N ARG A 835 38.72 48.61 -20.66
CA ARG A 835 39.79 48.71 -21.68
C ARG A 835 40.85 49.79 -21.41
N ARG A 836 40.74 50.57 -20.33
CA ARG A 836 41.77 51.57 -20.01
C ARG A 836 43.14 50.93 -19.72
N PRO A 837 44.26 51.46 -20.29
CA PRO A 837 45.61 50.97 -20.00
C PRO A 837 45.93 51.01 -18.51
N ARG A 838 46.59 49.96 -18.01
CA ARG A 838 46.93 49.80 -16.58
C ARG A 838 48.28 49.14 -16.41
N ASP A 839 48.86 49.33 -15.22
CA ASP A 839 50.04 48.60 -14.79
C ASP A 839 49.64 47.17 -14.43
N VAL A 840 50.01 46.22 -15.29
CA VAL A 840 49.69 44.79 -15.12
C VAL A 840 50.36 44.23 -13.86
N ALA A 841 51.59 44.65 -13.54
CA ALA A 841 52.32 44.16 -12.37
C ALA A 841 51.68 44.67 -11.08
N LYS A 842 51.24 45.93 -11.05
CA LYS A 842 50.44 46.45 -9.92
C LYS A 842 49.11 45.70 -9.78
N THR A 843 48.41 45.48 -10.89
CA THR A 843 47.12 44.77 -10.89
C THR A 843 47.28 43.34 -10.35
N ALA A 844 48.33 42.64 -10.76
CA ALA A 844 48.69 41.32 -10.24
C ALA A 844 48.94 41.34 -8.73
N ALA A 845 49.75 42.29 -8.24
CA ALA A 845 50.03 42.46 -6.82
C ALA A 845 48.75 42.73 -6.01
N ASP A 846 47.90 43.63 -6.48
CA ASP A 846 46.62 43.96 -5.81
C ASP A 846 45.67 42.74 -5.75
N VAL A 847 45.63 41.92 -6.81
CA VAL A 847 44.83 40.68 -6.85
C VAL A 847 45.34 39.67 -5.82
N LEU A 848 46.67 39.48 -5.72
CA LEU A 848 47.28 38.58 -4.74
C LEU A 848 47.03 39.05 -3.31
N ASP A 849 47.26 40.34 -3.03
CA ASP A 849 47.05 40.93 -1.70
C ASP A 849 45.59 40.82 -1.26
N MET A 850 44.65 41.08 -2.18
CA MET A 850 43.22 40.90 -1.90
C MET A 850 42.89 39.44 -1.63
N ARG A 851 43.48 38.51 -2.41
CA ARG A 851 43.22 37.09 -2.21
C ARG A 851 43.76 36.59 -0.88
N ASP A 852 44.96 37.01 -0.49
CA ASP A 852 45.59 36.68 0.79
C ASP A 852 44.80 37.28 1.98
N LEU A 853 44.29 38.50 1.84
CA LEU A 853 43.38 39.11 2.81
C LEU A 853 42.11 38.27 2.99
N MET A 854 41.47 37.85 1.89
CA MET A 854 40.28 37.00 1.96
C MET A 854 40.55 35.66 2.63
N GLU A 855 41.71 35.05 2.33
CA GLU A 855 42.14 33.77 2.92
C GLU A 855 42.32 33.88 4.43
N ARG A 856 42.88 35.00 4.91
CA ARG A 856 43.09 35.27 6.34
C ARG A 856 41.80 35.60 7.09
N GLU A 857 40.97 36.49 6.54
CA GLU A 857 39.77 36.98 7.23
C GLU A 857 38.57 36.03 7.09
N ARG A 858 38.54 35.23 6.02
CA ARG A 858 37.43 34.31 5.68
C ARG A 858 37.97 32.98 5.16
N PRO A 859 38.65 32.19 6.02
CA PRO A 859 39.25 30.93 5.60
C PRO A 859 38.19 29.94 5.10
N GLY A 860 38.57 29.16 4.09
CA GLY A 860 37.74 28.08 3.55
C GLY A 860 37.42 27.01 4.59
N LYS A 861 36.26 26.38 4.43
CA LYS A 861 35.75 25.36 5.35
C LYS A 861 35.93 23.93 4.82
N GLY A 862 37.07 23.68 4.17
CA GLY A 862 37.44 22.38 3.63
C GLY A 862 36.93 22.14 2.20
N PRO A 863 37.07 20.90 1.67
CA PRO A 863 36.92 20.63 0.24
C PRO A 863 35.57 21.01 -0.39
N TRP A 864 34.49 21.02 0.41
CA TRP A 864 33.13 21.35 -0.04
C TRP A 864 32.81 22.85 0.03
N ASP A 865 33.74 23.68 0.54
CA ASP A 865 33.66 25.12 0.34
C ASP A 865 34.11 25.45 -1.09
N LEU A 866 33.13 25.44 -1.99
CA LEU A 866 33.35 25.68 -3.42
C LEU A 866 33.71 27.14 -3.71
N LYS A 867 33.61 28.05 -2.73
CA LYS A 867 33.85 29.49 -2.97
C LYS A 867 35.20 29.96 -2.42
N LEU A 868 35.47 29.69 -1.14
CA LEU A 868 36.57 30.33 -0.41
C LEU A 868 37.78 29.42 -0.17
N GLU A 869 37.63 28.10 -0.31
CA GLU A 869 38.76 27.17 -0.22
C GLU A 869 39.80 27.49 -1.31
N PRO A 870 41.11 27.38 -1.05
CA PRO A 870 42.14 27.54 -2.08
C PRO A 870 41.84 26.71 -3.33
N GLY A 871 41.91 27.37 -4.49
CA GLY A 871 41.52 26.79 -5.78
C GLY A 871 40.01 26.72 -6.04
N GLY A 872 39.18 27.25 -5.15
CA GLY A 872 37.74 27.39 -5.35
C GLY A 872 37.38 28.51 -6.33
N LEU A 873 36.07 28.78 -6.42
CA LEU A 873 35.52 29.73 -7.40
C LEU A 873 36.17 31.12 -7.34
N VAL A 874 36.57 31.64 -6.17
CA VAL A 874 37.21 32.96 -6.07
C VAL A 874 38.56 33.00 -6.79
N ASP A 875 39.40 31.98 -6.63
CA ASP A 875 40.70 31.91 -7.33
C ASP A 875 40.48 31.90 -8.85
N ILE A 876 39.49 31.13 -9.31
CA ILE A 876 39.18 30.99 -10.73
C ILE A 876 38.56 32.28 -11.32
N GLU A 877 37.68 32.92 -10.57
CA GLU A 877 37.14 34.24 -10.90
C GLU A 877 38.29 35.25 -11.04
N PHE A 878 39.23 35.29 -10.09
CA PHE A 878 40.36 36.22 -10.14
C PHE A 878 41.28 35.99 -11.34
N ILE A 879 41.52 34.75 -11.76
CA ILE A 879 42.26 34.46 -13.01
C ILE A 879 41.59 35.16 -14.20
N ALA A 880 40.28 34.93 -14.37
CA ALA A 880 39.54 35.47 -15.50
C ALA A 880 39.45 37.00 -15.46
N GLN A 881 39.25 37.57 -14.27
CA GLN A 881 39.14 39.02 -14.08
C GLN A 881 40.48 39.72 -14.29
N PHE A 882 41.57 39.17 -13.74
CA PHE A 882 42.93 39.68 -13.92
C PHE A 882 43.31 39.73 -15.40
N LEU A 883 43.16 38.61 -16.12
CA LEU A 883 43.54 38.54 -17.53
C LEU A 883 42.71 39.48 -18.41
N GLN A 884 41.42 39.65 -18.12
CA GLN A 884 40.58 40.63 -18.81
C GLN A 884 41.06 42.07 -18.58
N LEU A 885 41.50 42.41 -17.37
CA LEU A 885 42.06 43.74 -17.10
C LEU A 885 43.46 43.92 -17.69
N ALA A 886 44.28 42.87 -17.69
CA ALA A 886 45.64 42.89 -18.23
C ALA A 886 45.67 43.04 -19.76
N HIS A 887 44.75 42.36 -20.47
CA HIS A 887 44.73 42.32 -21.93
C HIS A 887 43.61 43.15 -22.58
N GLY A 888 42.64 43.62 -21.80
CA GLY A 888 41.55 44.49 -22.28
C GLY A 888 42.01 45.71 -23.09
N PRO A 889 43.07 46.44 -22.68
CA PRO A 889 43.60 47.59 -23.42
C PRO A 889 44.10 47.27 -24.83
N ASP A 890 44.65 46.06 -25.02
CA ASP A 890 45.20 45.60 -26.30
C ASP A 890 44.15 44.90 -27.18
N GLY A 891 42.85 45.08 -26.86
CA GLY A 891 41.75 44.45 -27.60
C GLY A 891 41.49 43.00 -27.20
N GLY A 892 42.00 42.55 -26.05
CA GLY A 892 41.70 41.24 -25.48
C GLY A 892 40.19 41.02 -25.27
N PRO A 893 39.75 39.75 -25.18
CA PRO A 893 38.34 39.41 -25.04
C PRO A 893 37.81 39.86 -23.67
N LEU A 894 36.59 40.38 -23.67
CA LEU A 894 35.83 40.70 -22.46
C LEU A 894 34.55 39.86 -22.45
N ALA A 895 34.31 39.15 -21.36
CA ALA A 895 33.10 38.37 -21.13
C ALA A 895 32.74 38.38 -19.63
N GLN A 896 31.47 38.61 -19.32
CA GLN A 896 31.02 38.72 -17.94
C GLN A 896 31.00 37.37 -17.22
N ASN A 897 30.71 36.28 -17.93
CA ASN A 897 30.69 34.93 -17.37
C ASN A 897 32.12 34.37 -17.27
N THR A 898 32.50 33.86 -16.10
CA THR A 898 33.86 33.36 -15.84
C THR A 898 34.27 32.26 -16.80
N GLY A 899 33.39 31.29 -17.07
CA GLY A 899 33.68 30.19 -17.99
C GLY A 899 33.82 30.64 -19.46
N GLU A 900 32.98 31.59 -19.88
CA GLU A 900 33.08 32.20 -21.22
C GLU A 900 34.36 33.04 -21.36
N ALA A 901 34.71 33.81 -20.33
CA ALA A 901 35.95 34.58 -20.29
C ALA A 901 37.18 33.68 -20.39
N LEU A 902 37.28 32.63 -19.56
CA LEU A 902 38.37 31.66 -19.63
C LEU A 902 38.46 30.99 -21.00
N SER A 903 37.32 30.63 -21.60
CA SER A 903 37.28 30.01 -22.93
C SER A 903 37.81 30.97 -24.00
N ALA A 904 37.37 32.24 -23.99
CA ALA A 904 37.83 33.26 -24.92
C ALA A 904 39.33 33.58 -24.74
N LEU A 905 39.82 33.61 -23.50
CA LEU A 905 41.24 33.81 -23.17
C LEU A 905 42.12 32.64 -23.65
N ILE A 906 41.62 31.39 -23.55
CA ILE A 906 42.28 30.20 -24.10
C ILE A 906 42.38 30.28 -25.63
N GLU A 907 41.29 30.66 -26.30
CA GLU A 907 41.24 30.79 -27.75
C GLU A 907 42.17 31.90 -28.26
N ALA A 908 42.27 33.00 -27.52
CA ALA A 908 43.17 34.11 -27.82
C ALA A 908 44.65 33.82 -27.47
N GLY A 909 44.95 32.75 -26.71
CA GLY A 909 46.31 32.37 -26.35
C GLY A 909 47.01 33.34 -25.39
N LEU A 910 46.25 34.00 -24.51
CA LEU A 910 46.74 35.11 -23.67
C LEU A 910 47.41 34.68 -22.35
N ALA A 911 47.39 33.38 -22.02
CA ALA A 911 48.14 32.81 -20.89
C ALA A 911 48.42 31.31 -21.15
N ASP A 912 49.10 30.64 -20.20
CA ASP A 912 49.36 29.20 -20.33
C ASP A 912 48.06 28.40 -20.48
N LYS A 913 47.98 27.67 -21.60
CA LYS A 913 46.78 26.94 -21.99
C LYS A 913 46.45 25.81 -21.01
N ALA A 914 47.44 25.17 -20.38
CA ALA A 914 47.17 24.09 -19.43
C ALA A 914 46.55 24.65 -18.14
N SER A 915 47.09 25.75 -17.61
CA SER A 915 46.56 26.45 -16.44
C SER A 915 45.13 26.94 -16.65
N LEU A 916 44.82 27.59 -17.78
CA LEU A 916 43.46 28.05 -18.06
C LEU A 916 42.46 26.89 -18.27
N ASN A 917 42.88 25.79 -18.90
CA ASN A 917 42.01 24.61 -19.04
C ASN A 917 41.74 23.93 -17.69
N ALA A 918 42.72 23.92 -16.78
CA ALA A 918 42.54 23.43 -15.42
C ALA A 918 41.53 24.29 -14.65
N ALA A 919 41.68 25.62 -14.70
CA ALA A 919 40.75 26.57 -14.08
C ALA A 919 39.33 26.43 -14.65
N LEU A 920 39.18 26.35 -15.97
CA LEU A 920 37.87 26.17 -16.63
C LEU A 920 37.21 24.83 -16.23
N SER A 921 37.99 23.76 -16.14
CA SER A 921 37.49 22.44 -15.74
C SER A 921 37.07 22.41 -14.27
N ALA A 922 37.83 23.05 -13.39
CA ALA A 922 37.49 23.22 -11.98
C ALA A 922 36.22 24.07 -11.83
N TRP A 923 36.11 25.19 -12.56
CA TRP A 923 34.94 26.05 -12.53
C TRP A 923 33.66 25.30 -12.90
N ARG A 924 33.67 24.50 -13.98
CA ARG A 924 32.51 23.69 -14.38
C ARG A 924 32.07 22.75 -13.25
N LEU A 925 33.03 21.97 -12.73
CA LEU A 925 32.78 21.02 -11.65
C LEU A 925 32.23 21.71 -10.40
N GLU A 926 32.83 22.82 -9.97
CA GLU A 926 32.41 23.53 -8.77
C GLU A 926 31.06 24.24 -8.95
N GLN A 927 30.74 24.72 -10.16
CA GLN A 927 29.41 25.25 -10.46
C GLN A 927 28.33 24.15 -10.44
N ASP A 928 28.58 22.99 -11.06
CA ASP A 928 27.68 21.82 -11.05
C ASP A 928 27.31 21.40 -9.64
N LEU A 929 28.32 21.30 -8.77
CA LEU A 929 28.11 20.95 -7.38
C LEU A 929 27.42 22.07 -6.60
N SER A 930 27.78 23.33 -6.84
CA SER A 930 27.18 24.49 -6.16
C SER A 930 25.68 24.60 -6.45
N GLN A 931 25.24 24.37 -7.69
CA GLN A 931 23.82 24.44 -8.04
C GLN A 931 23.00 23.40 -7.26
N LEU A 932 23.44 22.14 -7.28
CA LEU A 932 22.74 21.05 -6.59
C LEU A 932 22.73 21.25 -5.07
N ILE A 933 23.87 21.62 -4.47
CA ILE A 933 23.97 21.85 -3.02
C ILE A 933 23.06 23.00 -2.58
N LYS A 934 23.00 24.11 -3.33
CA LYS A 934 22.19 25.28 -2.95
C LYS A 934 20.69 25.05 -3.10
N VAL A 935 20.27 24.14 -3.98
CA VAL A 935 18.87 23.73 -4.15
C VAL A 935 18.44 22.72 -3.07
N ALA A 936 19.29 21.74 -2.77
CA ALA A 936 18.94 20.62 -1.89
C ALA A 936 19.18 20.91 -0.40
N LEU A 937 20.38 21.41 -0.05
CA LEU A 937 20.81 21.52 1.35
C LEU A 937 20.45 22.86 1.98
N GLU A 938 20.20 22.83 3.29
CA GLU A 938 20.12 24.04 4.10
C GLU A 938 21.54 24.53 4.44
N ASN A 939 21.67 25.77 4.90
CA ASN A 939 22.98 26.43 4.90
C ASN A 939 23.98 25.76 5.86
N GLY A 940 24.98 25.06 5.31
CA GLY A 940 26.13 24.55 6.06
C GLY A 940 26.15 23.03 6.28
N ASP A 941 25.21 22.28 5.71
CA ASP A 941 25.21 20.81 5.80
C ASP A 941 26.41 20.22 5.04
N ASP A 942 27.08 19.25 5.66
CA ASP A 942 28.23 18.54 5.07
C ASP A 942 27.73 17.49 4.07
N PRO A 943 28.06 17.60 2.75
CA PRO A 943 27.68 16.62 1.75
C PRO A 943 28.12 15.18 2.06
N GLU A 944 29.12 14.97 2.92
CA GLU A 944 29.58 13.64 3.32
C GLU A 944 28.64 12.95 4.30
N SER A 945 27.88 13.74 5.07
CA SER A 945 26.90 13.28 6.06
C SER A 945 25.56 12.87 5.42
N GLU A 946 25.38 13.19 4.14
CA GLU A 946 24.12 12.97 3.43
C GLU A 946 23.89 11.49 3.02
N PRO A 947 22.62 11.08 2.85
CA PRO A 947 22.25 9.74 2.39
C PRO A 947 22.95 9.32 1.10
N LYS A 948 23.18 8.01 0.93
CA LYS A 948 23.91 7.46 -0.22
C LYS A 948 23.32 7.89 -1.57
N ALA A 949 22.01 8.03 -1.69
CA ALA A 949 21.37 8.43 -2.94
C ALA A 949 21.62 9.92 -3.26
N PHE A 950 21.66 10.81 -2.26
CA PHE A 950 22.06 12.21 -2.47
C PHE A 950 23.54 12.32 -2.88
N ARG A 951 24.41 11.55 -2.21
CA ARG A 951 25.82 11.45 -2.63
C ARG A 951 25.99 10.88 -4.04
N ALA A 952 25.08 10.02 -4.50
CA ALA A 952 25.05 9.56 -5.89
C ALA A 952 24.57 10.65 -6.86
N LEU A 953 23.62 11.52 -6.46
CA LEU A 953 23.24 12.71 -7.21
C LEU A 953 24.44 13.66 -7.39
N LEU A 954 25.17 13.95 -6.31
CA LEU A 954 26.40 14.74 -6.39
C LEU A 954 27.45 14.10 -7.29
N ALA A 955 27.65 12.78 -7.19
CA ALA A 955 28.57 12.05 -8.07
C ALA A 955 28.19 12.21 -9.55
N ARG A 956 26.90 12.10 -9.89
CA ARG A 956 26.41 12.33 -11.25
C ARG A 956 26.64 13.77 -11.72
N ALA A 957 26.34 14.76 -10.86
CA ALA A 957 26.59 16.18 -11.16
C ALA A 957 28.08 16.44 -11.43
N GLY A 958 28.98 15.80 -10.69
CA GLY A 958 30.42 15.88 -10.97
C GLY A 958 30.93 14.92 -12.06
N HIS A 959 30.03 14.31 -12.84
CA HIS A 959 30.32 13.37 -13.92
C HIS A 959 31.20 12.17 -13.51
N VAL A 960 30.90 11.57 -12.36
CA VAL A 960 31.56 10.34 -11.87
C VAL A 960 30.54 9.34 -11.32
N THR A 961 30.91 8.06 -11.25
CA THR A 961 29.99 6.99 -10.81
C THR A 961 29.88 6.85 -9.29
N GLN A 962 30.88 7.31 -8.54
CA GLN A 962 30.96 7.15 -7.09
C GLN A 962 31.35 8.45 -6.40
N PHE A 963 30.73 8.70 -5.24
CA PHE A 963 30.99 9.89 -4.42
C PHE A 963 32.42 9.99 -3.91
N ARG A 964 33.06 8.84 -3.59
CA ARG A 964 34.48 8.83 -3.18
C ARG A 964 35.39 9.37 -4.30
N SER A 965 35.09 8.98 -5.55
CA SER A 965 35.80 9.49 -6.73
C SER A 965 35.54 10.97 -6.96
N LEU A 966 34.32 11.46 -6.64
CA LEU A 966 33.99 12.88 -6.72
C LEU A 966 34.86 13.71 -5.78
N LYS A 967 34.97 13.32 -4.50
CA LYS A 967 35.80 14.04 -3.52
C LYS A 967 37.26 14.13 -3.99
N ALA A 968 37.82 13.02 -4.48
CA ALA A 968 39.18 13.01 -5.01
C ALA A 968 39.33 13.92 -6.24
N LYS A 969 38.35 13.90 -7.16
CA LYS A 969 38.32 14.76 -8.35
C LYS A 969 38.23 16.24 -7.97
N LEU A 970 37.38 16.61 -7.00
CA LEU A 970 37.23 17.97 -6.52
C LEU A 970 38.50 18.51 -5.86
N VAL A 971 39.12 17.73 -4.95
CA VAL A 971 40.38 18.11 -4.30
C VAL A 971 41.49 18.31 -5.33
N LYS A 972 41.58 17.41 -6.32
CA LYS A 972 42.55 17.55 -7.41
C LYS A 972 42.29 18.81 -8.25
N ALA A 973 41.04 19.03 -8.65
CA ALA A 973 40.65 20.19 -9.46
C ALA A 973 40.96 21.52 -8.75
N LYS A 974 40.67 21.61 -7.44
CA LYS A 974 41.03 22.77 -6.62
C LYS A 974 42.55 22.97 -6.56
N ALA A 975 43.33 21.91 -6.33
CA ALA A 975 44.79 22.02 -6.31
C ALA A 975 45.35 22.52 -7.66
N GLU A 976 44.82 22.02 -8.77
CA GLU A 976 45.19 22.45 -10.12
C GLU A 976 44.76 23.90 -10.41
N ALA A 977 43.55 24.30 -9.99
CA ALA A 977 43.06 25.68 -10.12
C ALA A 977 43.85 26.67 -9.25
N ARG A 978 44.23 26.28 -8.03
CA ARG A 978 45.09 27.10 -7.17
C ARG A 978 46.45 27.32 -7.82
N LYS A 979 47.05 26.25 -8.35
CA LYS A 979 48.30 26.35 -9.08
C LYS A 979 48.16 27.26 -10.30
N ALA A 980 47.06 27.12 -11.06
CA ALA A 980 46.78 27.99 -12.20
C ALA A 980 46.65 29.47 -11.78
N PHE A 981 46.02 29.76 -10.65
CA PHE A 981 45.95 31.12 -10.10
C PHE A 981 47.33 31.67 -9.78
N GLU A 982 48.16 30.88 -9.10
CA GLU A 982 49.53 31.29 -8.77
C GLU A 982 50.40 31.47 -10.02
N ASP A 983 50.31 30.57 -11.01
CA ASP A 983 51.12 30.61 -12.24
C ASP A 983 50.72 31.74 -13.20
N VAL A 984 49.44 32.19 -13.15
CA VAL A 984 48.93 33.24 -14.04
C VAL A 984 49.07 34.63 -13.43
N VAL A 985 48.89 34.77 -12.12
CA VAL A 985 48.86 36.07 -11.45
C VAL A 985 50.22 36.46 -10.85
N ARG A 986 51.09 35.51 -10.46
CA ARG A 986 52.48 35.82 -10.07
C ARG A 986 53.40 35.85 -11.27
#